data_AF-I0Z1W9-F1
#
_entry.id   AF-I0Z1W9-F1
#
_cell.length_a   1.000
_cell.length_b   1.000
_cell.length_c   1.000
_cell.angle_alpha   90.00
_cell.angle_beta   90.00
_cell.angle_gamma   90.00
#
_symmetry.space_group_name_H-M   'P 1'
#
loop_
_entity.id
_entity.type
_entity.pdbx_description
1 polymer ?
#
loop_
_entity_poly.entity_id
_entity_poly.type
_entity_poly.pdbx_seq_one_letter_code
_entity_poly.pdbx_strand_id
1 'polypeptide(L)'
;MDMPQLFPALSTMSQAALLDLLQRSTSQETEQGRLFASRSQWHDFRSALKQSLSILGRLLSLWKTSIQTVEAKHGSNVSLTLYFLRFALGINAALCLFWLGGTVIPFMISPPPTFSWSYFKTYRPLDLLQGYGLHNTFLLYGGYNYGDNIGGKGDFRLDLSFPLEIVAAFFFSLVMLLTTIHKRLQGAGDGAFVGQNKLFPFSTVVFTSWDYHLTDAKAARNLRNSIRNQLAEMVFDAQLADAYISKSTRITSIMLKARLAFGLVIVWPVMVGGTAIAVYLIITNQDAIARYLGFGFASTVMLSLVTVISQMLVHMTVVAENWHPRQRTNVEALKLLSIKLINTATLVYQLYRIQTSVSGETTSTAKDASTFQTCNLGLGRVQADASCSKGYLCCDASCAAAVVQPTFESHCVPGCAENLIGLIFYRLVLTNMATLNLVDVLMACMYRLLGMAVTFDPPAVVIQIIDTEVLVWLGSMYAPLLPFFGLVSNIVLFNTKKFLSLYLYTPPKERYSASRTNVLVYTLMLGILTACSVPMVFNLQYGRKYCGPHQGISQTSALSTAVSHGPRVLNNILTWAISPFVLGGLCVVLGFFLLVTQGQRSHFKKDKEHLRLEFEQYRHQMQAKVLIARKLKGRSLSIVSQTSSEGSKDMRITAAVYVGAFRAITACVPFGQQFK
;
A
#
# COMPACT_ATOMS: atom_id res chain seq x y z
N MET A 1 -38.19 50.80 -7.36
CA MET A 1 -37.61 52.16 -7.42
C MET A 1 -38.34 52.89 -8.53
N ASP A 2 -38.97 54.01 -8.17
CA ASP A 2 -39.95 54.72 -8.98
C ASP A 2 -39.33 55.35 -10.24
N MET A 3 -39.91 55.03 -11.40
CA MET A 3 -39.51 55.46 -12.75
C MET A 3 -39.77 56.94 -13.17
N PRO A 4 -40.52 57.82 -12.46
CA PRO A 4 -40.80 59.16 -13.00
C PRO A 4 -39.74 60.24 -12.74
N GLN A 5 -38.60 59.95 -12.09
CA GLN A 5 -37.58 60.96 -11.77
C GLN A 5 -36.31 60.95 -12.65
N LEU A 6 -36.17 60.04 -13.63
CA LEU A 6 -34.93 59.95 -14.43
C LEU A 6 -34.87 60.92 -15.61
N PHE A 7 -36.00 61.40 -16.13
CA PHE A 7 -36.03 62.19 -17.36
C PHE A 7 -35.41 63.60 -17.26
N PRO A 8 -35.53 64.37 -16.16
CA PRO A 8 -34.93 65.71 -16.09
C PRO A 8 -33.41 65.69 -15.90
N ALA A 9 -32.84 64.58 -15.44
CA ALA A 9 -31.40 64.43 -15.19
C ALA A 9 -30.60 64.02 -16.43
N LEU A 10 -31.24 63.36 -17.41
CA LEU A 10 -30.61 62.94 -18.66
C LEU A 10 -30.51 64.06 -19.71
N SER A 11 -31.37 65.09 -19.62
CA SER A 11 -31.39 66.21 -20.60
C SER A 11 -30.34 67.30 -20.34
N THR A 12 -29.64 67.28 -19.20
CA THR A 12 -28.59 68.25 -18.83
C THR A 12 -27.18 67.66 -18.82
N MET A 13 -27.03 66.35 -19.07
CA MET A 13 -25.72 65.72 -19.18
C MET A 13 -25.13 65.97 -20.57
N SER A 14 -23.87 66.42 -20.63
CA SER A 14 -23.13 66.54 -21.89
C SER A 14 -22.93 65.15 -22.51
N GLN A 15 -22.84 65.07 -23.85
CA GLN A 15 -22.59 63.80 -24.57
C GLN A 15 -21.41 63.02 -23.99
N ALA A 16 -20.36 63.70 -23.52
CA ALA A 16 -19.19 63.07 -22.91
C ALA A 16 -19.52 62.35 -21.58
N ALA A 17 -20.38 62.92 -20.75
CA ALA A 17 -20.77 62.32 -19.48
C ALA A 17 -21.71 61.12 -19.67
N LEU A 18 -22.54 61.14 -20.73
CA LEU A 18 -23.37 60.01 -21.11
C LEU A 18 -22.53 58.84 -21.65
N LEU A 19 -21.48 59.13 -22.41
CA LEU A 19 -20.55 58.14 -22.97
C LEU A 19 -19.71 57.46 -21.86
N ASP A 20 -19.27 58.22 -20.86
CA ASP A 20 -18.51 57.68 -19.71
C ASP A 20 -19.39 56.77 -18.82
N LEU A 21 -20.67 57.11 -18.64
CA LEU A 21 -21.63 56.24 -17.94
C LEU A 21 -21.92 54.94 -18.70
N LEU A 22 -22.05 55.01 -20.03
CA LEU A 22 -22.24 53.82 -20.87
C LEU A 22 -20.99 52.93 -20.92
N GLN A 23 -19.79 53.53 -20.89
CA GLN A 23 -18.54 52.77 -20.76
C GLN A 23 -18.41 52.11 -19.39
N ARG A 24 -18.84 52.79 -18.30
CA ARG A 24 -18.84 52.17 -16.97
C ARG A 24 -19.84 51.03 -16.85
N SER A 25 -21.05 51.16 -17.39
CA SER A 25 -22.05 50.08 -17.32
C SER A 25 -21.61 48.84 -18.11
N THR A 26 -21.09 49.03 -19.33
CA THR A 26 -20.57 47.93 -20.15
C THR A 26 -19.36 47.26 -19.49
N SER A 27 -18.46 48.02 -18.86
CA SER A 27 -17.32 47.46 -18.12
C SER A 27 -17.77 46.58 -16.94
N GLN A 28 -18.76 47.03 -16.17
CA GLN A 28 -19.37 46.27 -15.06
C GLN A 28 -20.06 44.98 -15.53
N GLU A 29 -20.80 45.03 -16.64
CA GLU A 29 -21.45 43.84 -17.21
C GLU A 29 -20.42 42.81 -17.70
N THR A 30 -19.33 43.23 -18.34
CA THR A 30 -18.24 42.31 -18.72
C THR A 30 -17.55 41.69 -17.52
N GLU A 31 -17.37 42.42 -16.42
CA GLU A 31 -16.73 41.91 -15.20
C GLU A 31 -17.63 40.90 -14.47
N GLN A 32 -18.93 41.19 -14.38
CA GLN A 32 -19.92 40.24 -13.86
C GLN A 32 -20.01 38.98 -14.74
N GLY A 33 -20.03 39.13 -16.06
CA GLY A 33 -20.02 37.99 -17.00
C GLY A 33 -18.80 37.09 -16.84
N ARG A 34 -17.60 37.64 -16.61
CA ARG A 34 -16.38 36.87 -16.30
C ARG A 34 -16.47 36.13 -14.97
N LEU A 35 -17.03 36.75 -13.94
CA LEU A 35 -17.25 36.11 -12.62
C LEU A 35 -18.25 34.96 -12.71
N PHE A 36 -19.33 35.10 -13.49
CA PHE A 36 -20.31 34.03 -13.73
C PHE A 36 -19.70 32.89 -14.55
N ALA A 37 -18.91 33.18 -15.59
CA ALA A 37 -18.20 32.16 -16.38
C ALA A 37 -17.22 31.34 -15.51
N SER A 38 -16.45 32.01 -14.64
CA SER A 38 -15.54 31.36 -13.69
C SER A 38 -16.28 30.47 -12.68
N ARG A 39 -17.45 30.92 -12.16
CA ARG A 39 -18.30 30.11 -11.28
C ARG A 39 -18.91 28.88 -12.00
N SER A 40 -19.32 29.02 -13.25
CA SER A 40 -19.82 27.89 -14.06
C SER A 40 -18.74 26.84 -14.28
N GLN A 41 -17.55 27.25 -14.70
CA GLN A 41 -16.41 26.35 -14.88
C GLN A 41 -16.03 25.60 -13.60
N TRP A 42 -16.09 26.28 -12.44
CA TRP A 42 -15.87 25.64 -11.14
C TRP A 42 -16.95 24.61 -10.79
N HIS A 43 -18.21 24.89 -11.12
CA HIS A 43 -19.31 23.96 -10.90
C HIS A 43 -19.19 22.72 -11.80
N ASP A 44 -18.84 22.92 -13.07
CA ASP A 44 -18.61 21.85 -14.04
C ASP A 44 -17.42 20.99 -13.62
N PHE A 45 -16.30 21.59 -13.21
CA PHE A 45 -15.15 20.88 -12.65
C PHE A 45 -15.50 20.07 -11.40
N ARG A 46 -16.26 20.65 -10.46
CA ARG A 46 -16.70 19.96 -9.24
C ARG A 46 -17.60 18.77 -9.56
N SER A 47 -18.47 18.90 -10.55
CA SER A 47 -19.36 17.84 -10.99
C SER A 47 -18.58 16.67 -11.63
N ALA A 48 -17.61 16.98 -12.50
CA ALA A 48 -16.70 16.01 -13.10
C ALA A 48 -15.84 15.29 -12.03
N LEU A 49 -15.30 16.04 -11.07
CA LEU A 49 -14.54 15.48 -9.94
C LEU A 49 -15.39 14.53 -9.10
N LYS A 50 -16.64 14.91 -8.79
CA LYS A 50 -17.58 14.07 -8.01
C LYS A 50 -17.92 12.78 -8.77
N GLN A 51 -18.08 12.86 -10.09
CA GLN A 51 -18.34 11.70 -10.94
C GLN A 51 -17.14 10.76 -11.00
N SER A 52 -15.92 11.29 -11.18
CA SER A 52 -14.67 10.53 -11.12
C SER A 52 -14.45 9.86 -9.75
N LEU A 53 -14.71 10.57 -8.65
CA LEU A 53 -14.67 10.03 -7.30
C LEU A 53 -15.72 8.92 -7.07
N SER A 54 -16.89 9.00 -7.72
CA SER A 54 -17.91 7.95 -7.63
C SER A 54 -17.51 6.67 -8.35
N ILE A 55 -16.81 6.77 -9.50
CA ILE A 55 -16.26 5.63 -10.23
C ILE A 55 -15.16 4.97 -9.41
N LEU A 56 -14.27 5.77 -8.82
CA LEU A 56 -13.26 5.31 -7.88
C LEU A 56 -13.90 4.63 -6.66
N GLY A 57 -15.01 5.18 -6.14
CA GLY A 57 -15.79 4.58 -5.06
C GLY A 57 -16.42 3.22 -5.42
N ARG A 58 -16.86 3.03 -6.67
CA ARG A 58 -17.36 1.73 -7.16
C ARG A 58 -16.24 0.71 -7.34
N LEU A 59 -15.09 1.11 -7.89
CA LEU A 59 -13.87 0.29 -7.93
C LEU A 59 -13.42 -0.10 -6.52
N LEU A 60 -13.46 0.85 -5.59
CA LEU A 60 -13.21 0.63 -4.17
C LEU A 60 -14.30 -0.17 -3.48
N SER A 61 -15.48 -0.39 -4.09
CA SER A 61 -16.55 -1.27 -3.57
C SER A 61 -16.38 -2.73 -4.00
N LEU A 62 -15.49 -2.99 -4.97
CA LEU A 62 -15.27 -4.31 -5.56
C LEU A 62 -14.94 -5.35 -4.49
N TRP A 63 -15.45 -6.55 -4.75
CA TRP A 63 -15.16 -7.77 -4.01
C TRP A 63 -15.55 -7.82 -2.52
N LYS A 64 -16.31 -6.84 -2.00
CA LYS A 64 -16.82 -6.89 -0.61
C LYS A 64 -17.46 -8.25 -0.25
N THR A 65 -18.34 -8.73 -1.11
CA THR A 65 -19.05 -10.01 -0.95
C THR A 65 -18.12 -11.23 -1.12
N SER A 66 -17.11 -11.12 -1.99
CA SER A 66 -16.10 -12.17 -2.17
C SER A 66 -15.22 -12.33 -0.92
N ILE A 67 -14.81 -11.21 -0.31
CA ILE A 67 -14.02 -11.22 0.93
C ILE A 67 -14.82 -11.85 2.08
N GLN A 68 -16.09 -11.47 2.24
CA GLN A 68 -16.97 -12.08 3.26
C GLN A 68 -17.14 -13.60 3.07
N THR A 69 -17.16 -14.07 1.82
CA THR A 69 -17.22 -15.51 1.53
C THR A 69 -15.92 -16.22 1.95
N VAL A 70 -14.77 -15.61 1.67
CA VAL A 70 -13.45 -16.13 2.09
C VAL A 70 -13.32 -16.14 3.61
N GLU A 71 -13.80 -15.09 4.27
CA GLU A 71 -13.84 -14.92 5.73
C GLU A 71 -14.64 -16.04 6.41
N ALA A 72 -15.83 -16.35 5.88
CA ALA A 72 -16.66 -17.42 6.41
C ALA A 72 -15.96 -18.80 6.37
N LYS A 73 -15.03 -19.01 5.42
CA LYS A 73 -14.27 -20.27 5.26
C LYS A 73 -12.96 -20.29 6.06
N HIS A 74 -12.18 -19.21 6.07
CA HIS A 74 -10.81 -19.20 6.62
C HIS A 74 -10.63 -18.39 7.91
N GLY A 75 -11.62 -17.60 8.30
CA GLY A 75 -11.57 -16.74 9.49
C GLY A 75 -11.14 -15.31 9.20
N SER A 76 -11.03 -14.54 10.28
CA SER A 76 -10.89 -13.08 10.25
C SER A 76 -9.51 -12.60 9.78
N ASN A 77 -8.44 -13.37 10.04
CA ASN A 77 -7.08 -12.95 9.67
C ASN A 77 -6.88 -12.89 8.14
N VAL A 78 -7.46 -13.85 7.41
CA VAL A 78 -7.39 -13.91 5.95
C VAL A 78 -8.20 -12.77 5.31
N SER A 79 -9.37 -12.46 5.87
CA SER A 79 -10.22 -11.38 5.35
C SER A 79 -9.54 -10.02 5.51
N LEU A 80 -8.88 -9.77 6.64
CA LEU A 80 -8.13 -8.53 6.89
C LEU A 80 -7.01 -8.30 5.88
N THR A 81 -6.28 -9.34 5.48
CA THR A 81 -5.27 -9.23 4.42
C THR A 81 -5.87 -8.87 3.08
N LEU A 82 -7.04 -9.43 2.72
CA LEU A 82 -7.74 -9.07 1.49
C LEU A 82 -8.33 -7.65 1.54
N TYR A 83 -8.75 -7.17 2.72
CA TYR A 83 -9.12 -5.77 2.92
C TYR A 83 -7.92 -4.83 2.77
N PHE A 84 -6.74 -5.24 3.23
CA PHE A 84 -5.49 -4.49 3.02
C PHE A 84 -5.12 -4.43 1.53
N LEU A 85 -5.24 -5.54 0.79
CA LEU A 85 -5.05 -5.56 -0.66
C LEU A 85 -6.01 -4.60 -1.38
N ARG A 86 -7.28 -4.57 -0.98
CA ARG A 86 -8.27 -3.64 -1.53
C ARG A 86 -7.95 -2.18 -1.22
N PHE A 87 -7.35 -1.90 -0.07
CA PHE A 87 -6.85 -0.57 0.24
C PHE A 87 -5.67 -0.17 -0.67
N ALA A 88 -4.70 -1.06 -0.86
CA ALA A 88 -3.56 -0.86 -1.75
C ALA A 88 -4.00 -0.63 -3.22
N LEU A 89 -4.98 -1.42 -3.70
CA LEU A 89 -5.65 -1.20 -4.98
C LEU A 89 -6.21 0.23 -5.09
N GLY A 90 -6.80 0.73 -4.01
CA GLY A 90 -7.34 2.09 -3.91
C GLY A 90 -6.30 3.19 -4.06
N ILE A 91 -5.14 3.02 -3.40
CA ILE A 91 -4.00 3.94 -3.55
C ILE A 91 -3.54 3.93 -5.01
N ASN A 92 -3.27 2.77 -5.58
CA ASN A 92 -2.80 2.65 -6.96
C ASN A 92 -3.79 3.21 -7.99
N ALA A 93 -5.10 3.05 -7.77
CA ALA A 93 -6.12 3.65 -8.63
C ALA A 93 -6.07 5.18 -8.58
N ALA A 94 -5.96 5.77 -7.39
CA ALA A 94 -5.84 7.22 -7.23
C ALA A 94 -4.53 7.76 -7.81
N LEU A 95 -3.40 7.09 -7.56
CA LEU A 95 -2.11 7.45 -8.14
C LEU A 95 -2.13 7.37 -9.67
N CYS A 96 -2.74 6.33 -10.24
CA CYS A 96 -2.93 6.21 -11.68
C CYS A 96 -3.70 7.40 -12.25
N LEU A 97 -4.78 7.84 -11.59
CA LEU A 97 -5.54 9.01 -12.02
C LEU A 97 -4.71 10.32 -11.93
N PHE A 98 -3.87 10.48 -10.91
CA PHE A 98 -2.98 11.64 -10.82
C PHE A 98 -2.00 11.70 -11.98
N TRP A 99 -1.22 10.64 -12.18
CA TRP A 99 -0.21 10.59 -13.24
C TRP A 99 -0.83 10.62 -14.65
N LEU A 100 -2.00 10.00 -14.85
CA LEU A 100 -2.71 10.14 -16.12
C LEU A 100 -3.14 11.58 -16.35
N GLY A 101 -3.70 12.24 -15.33
CA GLY A 101 -4.26 13.58 -15.43
C GLY A 101 -3.24 14.68 -15.69
N GLY A 102 -2.11 14.70 -14.98
CA GLY A 102 -1.18 15.83 -15.05
C GLY A 102 0.12 15.57 -15.82
N THR A 103 0.44 14.35 -16.25
CA THR A 103 1.60 14.11 -17.14
C THR A 103 1.26 13.34 -18.40
N VAL A 104 0.56 12.20 -18.33
CA VAL A 104 0.34 11.36 -19.53
C VAL A 104 -0.67 11.99 -20.50
N ILE A 105 -1.82 12.49 -20.04
CA ILE A 105 -2.80 13.15 -20.91
C ILE A 105 -2.22 14.42 -21.55
N PRO A 106 -1.54 15.32 -20.82
CA PRO A 106 -0.88 16.47 -21.42
C PRO A 106 0.15 16.09 -22.49
N PHE A 107 0.94 15.03 -22.27
CA PHE A 107 1.85 14.49 -23.29
C PHE A 107 1.09 14.04 -24.54
N MET A 108 -0.07 13.41 -24.40
CA MET A 108 -0.86 12.92 -25.56
C MET A 108 -1.51 14.05 -26.35
N ILE A 109 -1.85 15.16 -25.68
CA ILE A 109 -2.42 16.36 -26.31
C ILE A 109 -1.34 17.15 -27.06
N SER A 110 -0.17 17.32 -26.44
CA SER A 110 0.99 18.02 -27.03
C SER A 110 2.24 17.14 -26.93
N PRO A 111 2.42 16.19 -27.88
CA PRO A 111 3.55 15.29 -27.86
C PRO A 111 4.85 16.04 -28.22
N PRO A 112 5.99 15.66 -27.59
CA PRO A 112 7.27 16.27 -27.90
C PRO A 112 7.73 15.88 -29.30
N PRO A 113 8.59 16.69 -29.94
CA PRO A 113 9.09 16.42 -31.30
C PRO A 113 9.93 15.14 -31.39
N THR A 114 10.38 14.60 -30.26
CA THR A 114 11.12 13.33 -30.15
C THR A 114 10.20 12.10 -30.23
N PHE A 115 8.88 12.26 -30.07
CA PHE A 115 7.92 11.17 -30.07
C PHE A 115 7.40 10.86 -31.48
N SER A 116 7.30 9.57 -31.80
CA SER A 116 6.69 9.09 -33.05
C SER A 116 5.87 7.84 -32.80
N TRP A 117 4.66 7.79 -33.38
CA TRP A 117 3.81 6.60 -33.34
C TRP A 117 4.40 5.40 -34.09
N SER A 118 5.42 5.60 -34.93
CA SER A 118 6.11 4.53 -35.65
C SER A 118 6.70 3.48 -34.70
N TYR A 119 7.13 3.87 -33.49
CA TYR A 119 7.70 2.95 -32.51
C TYR A 119 6.79 1.75 -32.19
N PHE A 120 5.46 1.96 -32.09
CA PHE A 120 4.53 0.87 -31.79
C PHE A 120 4.25 -0.05 -32.99
N LYS A 121 4.64 0.35 -34.20
CA LYS A 121 4.49 -0.44 -35.44
C LYS A 121 5.78 -1.17 -35.81
N THR A 122 6.93 -0.59 -35.49
CA THR A 122 8.25 -1.12 -35.87
C THR A 122 8.67 -2.33 -35.03
N TYR A 123 8.34 -2.33 -33.74
CA TYR A 123 8.75 -3.40 -32.82
C TYR A 123 7.65 -4.44 -32.64
N ARG A 124 8.04 -5.71 -32.42
CA ARG A 124 7.09 -6.78 -32.14
C ARG A 124 6.43 -6.54 -30.78
N PRO A 125 5.17 -7.00 -30.57
CA PRO A 125 4.48 -6.82 -29.29
C PRO A 125 5.25 -7.35 -28.08
N LEU A 126 5.95 -8.49 -28.23
CA LEU A 126 6.75 -9.08 -27.16
C LEU A 126 8.01 -8.25 -26.84
N ASP A 127 8.58 -7.57 -27.83
CA ASP A 127 9.74 -6.70 -27.64
C ASP A 127 9.31 -5.37 -26.98
N LEU A 128 8.15 -4.84 -27.38
CA LEU A 128 7.51 -3.70 -26.71
C LEU A 128 7.14 -4.02 -25.26
N LEU A 129 6.63 -5.21 -24.96
CA LEU A 129 6.35 -5.66 -23.59
C LEU A 129 7.63 -5.79 -22.76
N GLN A 130 8.73 -6.21 -23.38
CA GLN A 130 10.06 -6.18 -22.75
C GLN A 130 10.60 -4.75 -22.62
N GLY A 131 9.95 -3.76 -23.23
CA GLY A 131 10.30 -2.35 -23.21
C GLY A 131 11.41 -1.94 -24.17
N TYR A 132 11.71 -2.76 -25.18
CA TYR A 132 12.50 -2.33 -26.33
C TYR A 132 11.72 -1.28 -27.13
N GLY A 133 12.41 -0.22 -27.57
CA GLY A 133 11.77 0.86 -28.34
C GLY A 133 10.92 1.85 -27.55
N LEU A 134 10.77 1.69 -26.22
CA LEU A 134 9.95 2.58 -25.38
C LEU A 134 10.66 3.85 -24.89
N HIS A 135 11.94 4.03 -25.19
CA HIS A 135 12.82 5.09 -24.66
C HIS A 135 12.29 6.53 -24.82
N ASN A 136 11.59 6.82 -25.92
CA ASN A 136 11.01 8.15 -26.21
C ASN A 136 9.48 8.19 -26.09
N THR A 137 8.88 7.28 -25.32
CA THR A 137 7.41 7.20 -25.15
C THR A 137 6.97 7.80 -23.82
N PHE A 138 5.67 8.05 -23.67
CA PHE A 138 5.04 8.51 -22.41
C PHE A 138 5.24 7.56 -21.23
N LEU A 139 5.74 6.34 -21.46
CA LEU A 139 5.98 5.36 -20.40
C LEU A 139 7.26 5.67 -19.60
N LEU A 140 8.23 6.37 -20.19
CA LEU A 140 9.56 6.60 -19.62
C LEU A 140 9.91 8.10 -19.55
N TYR A 141 10.66 8.48 -18.53
CA TYR A 141 11.06 9.85 -18.24
C TYR A 141 11.70 10.59 -19.42
N GLY A 142 12.57 9.93 -20.17
CA GLY A 142 13.30 10.50 -21.31
C GLY A 142 12.40 10.83 -22.51
N GLY A 143 11.19 10.27 -22.58
CA GLY A 143 10.20 10.64 -23.59
C GLY A 143 9.73 12.09 -23.46
N TYR A 144 9.80 12.67 -22.26
CA TYR A 144 9.32 14.03 -21.96
C TYR A 144 10.37 15.11 -22.29
N ASN A 145 11.05 14.99 -23.44
CA ASN A 145 12.07 15.94 -23.88
C ASN A 145 11.48 16.97 -24.86
N TYR A 146 11.28 18.20 -24.40
CA TYR A 146 10.70 19.29 -25.19
C TYR A 146 11.74 20.31 -25.73
N GLY A 147 13.04 20.09 -25.47
CA GLY A 147 14.11 20.99 -25.91
C GLY A 147 13.90 22.44 -25.44
N ASP A 148 14.15 23.41 -26.32
CA ASP A 148 13.97 24.84 -26.02
C ASP A 148 12.50 25.32 -26.04
N ASN A 149 11.56 24.45 -26.41
CA ASN A 149 10.13 24.78 -26.49
C ASN A 149 9.40 24.70 -25.13
N ILE A 150 10.13 24.75 -24.01
CA ILE A 150 9.56 24.67 -22.67
C ILE A 150 8.77 25.96 -22.37
N GLY A 151 7.44 25.89 -22.46
CA GLY A 151 6.57 26.98 -22.04
C GLY A 151 6.33 28.07 -23.08
N GLY A 152 6.28 27.72 -24.37
CA GLY A 152 5.66 28.57 -25.38
C GLY A 152 4.25 29.00 -24.97
N LYS A 153 3.77 30.15 -25.45
CA LYS A 153 2.43 30.68 -25.12
C LYS A 153 1.35 29.64 -25.51
N GLY A 154 0.83 28.91 -24.51
CA GLY A 154 -0.20 27.88 -24.68
C GLY A 154 0.25 26.44 -24.36
N ASP A 155 1.54 26.19 -24.14
CA ASP A 155 2.07 24.85 -23.87
C ASP A 155 2.08 24.49 -22.38
N PHE A 156 1.66 23.26 -22.06
CA PHE A 156 1.61 22.74 -20.70
C PHE A 156 3.04 22.51 -20.16
N ARG A 157 3.34 23.14 -19.01
CA ARG A 157 4.66 23.14 -18.36
C ARG A 157 4.95 21.80 -17.66
N LEU A 158 5.41 20.82 -18.45
CA LEU A 158 5.74 19.49 -17.95
C LEU A 158 6.91 19.48 -16.97
N ASP A 159 7.84 20.42 -17.12
CA ASP A 159 8.92 20.71 -16.19
C ASP A 159 8.42 20.98 -14.76
N LEU A 160 7.27 21.64 -14.60
CA LEU A 160 6.71 21.89 -13.27
C LEU A 160 5.75 20.80 -12.82
N SER A 161 4.92 20.27 -13.72
CA SER A 161 3.93 19.24 -13.37
C SER A 161 4.60 17.96 -12.84
N PHE A 162 5.72 17.54 -13.42
CA PHE A 162 6.37 16.26 -13.09
C PHE A 162 6.85 16.20 -11.62
N PRO A 163 7.67 17.15 -11.11
CA PRO A 163 8.03 17.15 -9.69
C PRO A 163 6.84 17.38 -8.75
N LEU A 164 5.86 18.19 -9.15
CA LEU A 164 4.65 18.40 -8.35
C LEU A 164 3.84 17.11 -8.20
N GLU A 165 3.74 16.29 -9.25
CA GLU A 165 3.10 14.98 -9.18
C GLU A 165 3.83 14.01 -8.27
N ILE A 166 5.16 13.98 -8.30
CA ILE A 166 5.95 13.14 -7.37
C ILE A 166 5.63 13.52 -5.93
N VAL A 167 5.69 14.82 -5.60
CA VAL A 167 5.40 15.31 -4.24
C VAL A 167 3.95 15.04 -3.86
N ALA A 168 3.00 15.28 -4.76
CA ALA A 168 1.57 15.05 -4.53
C ALA A 168 1.25 13.56 -4.33
N ALA A 169 1.86 12.65 -5.10
CA ALA A 169 1.67 11.21 -4.99
C ALA A 169 2.11 10.67 -3.62
N PHE A 170 3.29 11.09 -3.15
CA PHE A 170 3.81 10.71 -1.83
C PHE A 170 2.98 11.31 -0.70
N PHE A 171 2.64 12.59 -0.79
CA PHE A 171 1.84 13.27 0.22
C PHE A 171 0.42 12.68 0.31
N PHE A 172 -0.21 12.40 -0.82
CA PHE A 172 -1.50 11.74 -0.87
C PHE A 172 -1.45 10.35 -0.22
N SER A 173 -0.45 9.54 -0.58
CA SER A 173 -0.24 8.20 0.01
C SER A 173 -0.05 8.29 1.52
N LEU A 174 0.71 9.29 2.00
CA LEU A 174 0.94 9.55 3.41
C LEU A 174 -0.36 9.90 4.15
N VAL A 175 -1.14 10.85 3.62
CA VAL A 175 -2.41 11.27 4.23
C VAL A 175 -3.41 10.10 4.22
N MET A 176 -3.49 9.32 3.14
CA MET A 176 -4.36 8.16 3.06
C MET A 176 -3.99 7.08 4.08
N LEU A 177 -2.70 6.81 4.28
CA LEU A 177 -2.22 5.87 5.31
C LEU A 177 -2.51 6.39 6.71
N LEU A 178 -2.19 7.65 7.00
CA LEU A 178 -2.41 8.28 8.31
C LEU A 178 -3.89 8.30 8.68
N THR A 179 -4.75 8.74 7.77
CA THR A 179 -6.20 8.78 7.99
C THR A 179 -6.77 7.37 8.17
N THR A 180 -6.26 6.38 7.43
CA THR A 180 -6.69 4.99 7.58
C THR A 180 -6.26 4.42 8.93
N ILE A 181 -5.00 4.62 9.32
CA ILE A 181 -4.50 4.19 10.64
C ILE A 181 -5.28 4.86 11.76
N HIS A 182 -5.52 6.18 11.66
CA HIS A 182 -6.30 6.93 12.63
C HIS A 182 -7.72 6.38 12.78
N LYS A 183 -8.44 6.16 11.66
CA LYS A 183 -9.77 5.54 11.66
C LYS A 183 -9.76 4.15 12.29
N ARG A 184 -8.71 3.35 12.03
CA ARG A 184 -8.56 2.00 12.60
C ARG A 184 -8.26 2.04 14.09
N LEU A 185 -7.52 3.05 14.56
CA LEU A 185 -7.22 3.26 15.98
C LEU A 185 -8.46 3.74 16.75
N GLN A 186 -9.26 4.64 16.16
CA GLN A 186 -10.52 5.10 16.74
C GLN A 186 -11.59 3.99 16.75
N GLY A 187 -11.78 3.29 15.63
CA GLY A 187 -12.74 2.18 15.55
C GLY A 187 -12.35 0.95 16.37
N ALA A 188 -11.07 0.82 16.76
CA ALA A 188 -10.66 -0.15 17.76
C ALA A 188 -11.21 0.17 19.15
N GLY A 189 -11.64 1.41 19.42
CA GLY A 189 -12.36 1.83 20.62
C GLY A 189 -13.81 1.36 20.64
N ASP A 190 -14.52 1.37 19.50
CA ASP A 190 -15.91 0.91 19.43
C ASP A 190 -16.02 -0.63 19.42
N GLY A 191 -15.08 -1.32 18.75
CA GLY A 191 -14.90 -2.77 18.89
C GLY A 191 -14.31 -3.18 20.25
N ALA A 192 -13.80 -2.22 21.03
CA ALA A 192 -13.31 -2.49 22.36
C ALA A 192 -14.44 -2.92 23.28
N PHE A 193 -15.71 -2.54 23.09
CA PHE A 193 -16.79 -2.99 23.97
C PHE A 193 -16.92 -4.53 24.02
N VAL A 194 -16.77 -5.21 22.87
CA VAL A 194 -16.80 -6.68 22.79
C VAL A 194 -15.47 -7.32 23.25
N GLY A 195 -14.33 -6.64 23.05
CA GLY A 195 -13.01 -7.09 23.52
C GLY A 195 -12.66 -6.70 24.97
N GLN A 196 -13.42 -5.80 25.59
CA GLN A 196 -13.22 -5.27 26.94
C GLN A 196 -13.96 -6.08 27.99
N ASN A 197 -15.01 -6.82 27.61
CA ASN A 197 -15.67 -7.76 28.50
C ASN A 197 -14.80 -9.01 28.72
N LYS A 198 -13.69 -8.83 29.44
CA LYS A 198 -12.80 -9.91 29.89
C LYS A 198 -13.45 -10.87 30.87
N LEU A 199 -14.57 -10.49 31.49
CA LEU A 199 -15.30 -11.38 32.39
C LEU A 199 -15.91 -12.56 31.65
N PHE A 200 -16.62 -12.28 30.54
CA PHE A 200 -17.34 -13.29 29.78
C PHE A 200 -17.25 -13.03 28.26
N PRO A 201 -16.03 -13.10 27.68
CA PRO A 201 -15.82 -12.79 26.26
C PRO A 201 -16.63 -13.72 25.35
N PHE A 202 -16.74 -15.00 25.73
CA PHE A 202 -17.55 -15.98 25.03
C PHE A 202 -19.05 -15.64 25.08
N SER A 203 -19.57 -15.28 26.26
CA SER A 203 -20.99 -14.96 26.40
C SER A 203 -21.38 -13.71 25.62
N THR A 204 -20.51 -12.68 25.62
CA THR A 204 -20.77 -11.44 24.88
C THR A 204 -20.94 -11.76 23.41
N VAL A 205 -20.01 -12.49 22.80
CA VAL A 205 -20.13 -12.86 21.38
C VAL A 205 -21.38 -13.71 21.14
N VAL A 206 -21.67 -14.71 21.98
CA VAL A 206 -22.86 -15.57 21.81
C VAL A 206 -24.16 -14.77 21.87
N PHE A 207 -24.29 -13.78 22.75
CA PHE A 207 -25.54 -13.03 22.94
C PHE A 207 -25.66 -11.77 22.10
N THR A 208 -24.55 -11.17 21.64
CA THR A 208 -24.58 -9.88 20.90
C THR A 208 -24.34 -10.01 19.40
N SER A 209 -23.90 -11.17 18.91
CA SER A 209 -23.57 -11.35 17.49
C SER A 209 -24.76 -11.68 16.56
N TRP A 210 -25.98 -11.66 17.09
CA TRP A 210 -27.20 -11.93 16.32
C TRP A 210 -27.59 -10.69 15.51
N ASP A 211 -27.92 -10.88 14.22
CA ASP A 211 -28.44 -9.82 13.35
C ASP A 211 -29.81 -10.23 12.81
N TYR A 212 -30.84 -9.58 13.34
CA TYR A 212 -32.25 -9.84 13.00
C TYR A 212 -32.67 -9.25 11.65
N HIS A 213 -31.83 -8.43 10.99
CA HIS A 213 -32.12 -7.83 9.70
C HIS A 213 -31.77 -8.74 8.51
N LEU A 214 -31.17 -9.92 8.78
CA LEU A 214 -30.78 -10.88 7.76
C LEU A 214 -31.98 -11.69 7.26
N THR A 215 -32.46 -11.34 6.08
CA THR A 215 -33.55 -12.06 5.39
C THR A 215 -33.05 -13.16 4.44
N ASP A 216 -31.78 -13.10 4.01
CA ASP A 216 -31.19 -14.08 3.09
C ASP A 216 -30.59 -15.30 3.84
N ALA A 217 -31.03 -16.51 3.47
CA ALA A 217 -30.52 -17.76 4.02
C ALA A 217 -29.02 -17.98 3.77
N LYS A 218 -28.47 -17.50 2.65
CA LYS A 218 -27.03 -17.59 2.39
C LYS A 218 -26.25 -16.64 3.32
N ALA A 219 -26.72 -15.41 3.48
CA ALA A 219 -26.13 -14.45 4.40
C ALA A 219 -26.21 -14.93 5.87
N ALA A 220 -27.33 -15.53 6.29
CA ALA A 220 -27.48 -16.13 7.62
C ALA A 220 -26.48 -17.28 7.87
N ARG A 221 -26.29 -18.17 6.87
CA ARG A 221 -25.28 -19.24 6.95
C ARG A 221 -23.86 -18.68 7.07
N ASN A 222 -23.54 -17.61 6.32
CA ASN A 222 -22.25 -16.95 6.40
C ASN A 222 -22.01 -16.31 7.78
N LEU A 223 -23.01 -15.61 8.33
CA LEU A 223 -22.92 -15.04 9.68
C LEU A 223 -22.70 -16.14 10.73
N ARG A 224 -23.49 -17.22 10.68
CA ARG A 224 -23.33 -18.37 11.58
C ARG A 224 -21.91 -18.96 11.52
N ASN A 225 -21.38 -19.13 10.32
CA ASN A 225 -20.02 -19.64 10.13
C ASN A 225 -18.97 -18.65 10.67
N SER A 226 -19.17 -17.36 10.47
CA SER A 226 -18.30 -16.31 11.01
C SER A 226 -18.27 -16.32 12.55
N ILE A 227 -19.43 -16.36 13.21
CA ILE A 227 -19.55 -16.44 14.68
C ILE A 227 -18.87 -17.71 15.21
N ARG A 228 -19.11 -18.86 14.56
CA ARG A 228 -18.45 -20.13 14.91
C ARG A 228 -16.93 -20.01 14.82
N ASN A 229 -16.42 -19.39 13.76
CA ASN A 229 -14.97 -19.19 13.58
C ASN A 229 -14.41 -18.28 14.68
N GLN A 230 -15.11 -17.18 15.01
CA GLN A 230 -14.71 -16.26 16.07
C GLN A 230 -14.68 -16.93 17.45
N LEU A 231 -15.68 -17.77 17.76
CA LEU A 231 -15.69 -18.55 19.01
C LEU A 231 -14.56 -19.58 19.04
N ALA A 232 -14.32 -20.30 17.95
CA ALA A 232 -13.20 -21.23 17.84
C ALA A 232 -11.84 -20.51 18.02
N GLU A 233 -11.69 -19.31 17.45
CA GLU A 233 -10.51 -18.45 17.65
C GLU A 233 -10.29 -18.13 19.13
N MET A 234 -11.34 -17.70 19.83
CA MET A 234 -11.26 -17.37 21.26
C MET A 234 -10.96 -18.58 22.15
N VAL A 235 -11.53 -19.77 21.85
CA VAL A 235 -11.26 -21.00 22.62
C VAL A 235 -9.79 -21.41 22.44
N PHE A 236 -9.30 -21.40 21.21
CA PHE A 236 -7.91 -21.75 20.90
C PHE A 236 -6.93 -20.77 21.58
N ASP A 237 -7.23 -19.47 21.55
CA ASP A 237 -6.46 -18.44 22.25
C ASP A 237 -6.39 -18.64 23.78
N ALA A 238 -7.45 -19.19 24.39
CA ALA A 238 -7.46 -19.53 25.82
C ALA A 238 -6.63 -20.77 26.12
N GLN A 239 -6.81 -21.85 25.33
CA GLN A 239 -6.04 -23.09 25.47
C GLN A 239 -4.54 -22.86 25.33
N LEU A 240 -4.11 -22.02 24.39
CA LEU A 240 -2.71 -21.66 24.22
C LEU A 240 -2.13 -20.93 25.44
N ALA A 241 -2.91 -20.03 26.06
CA ALA A 241 -2.46 -19.29 27.23
C ALA A 241 -2.22 -20.24 28.42
N ASP A 242 -3.13 -21.20 28.63
CA ASP A 242 -3.02 -22.20 29.70
C ASP A 242 -1.84 -23.16 29.45
N ALA A 243 -1.69 -23.62 28.20
CA ALA A 243 -0.58 -24.51 27.80
C ALA A 243 0.78 -23.84 28.00
N TYR A 244 0.92 -22.55 27.68
CA TYR A 244 2.17 -21.80 27.87
C TYR A 244 2.54 -21.67 29.36
N ILE A 245 1.56 -21.41 30.23
CA ILE A 245 1.79 -21.31 31.69
C ILE A 245 2.21 -22.67 32.25
N SER A 246 1.61 -23.77 31.79
CA SER A 246 1.91 -25.12 32.28
C SER A 246 3.27 -25.66 31.86
N LYS A 247 3.81 -25.25 30.70
CA LYS A 247 5.07 -25.77 30.14
C LYS A 247 6.34 -25.07 30.64
N SER A 248 6.23 -24.02 31.44
CA SER A 248 7.35 -23.16 31.82
C SER A 248 8.25 -23.78 32.90
N THR A 249 9.11 -24.73 32.52
CA THR A 249 10.24 -25.19 33.34
C THR A 249 11.50 -24.37 33.05
N ARG A 250 12.40 -24.21 34.03
CA ARG A 250 13.61 -23.39 33.89
C ARG A 250 14.47 -23.83 32.69
N ILE A 251 14.61 -25.14 32.47
CA ILE A 251 15.41 -25.73 31.38
C ILE A 251 14.79 -25.46 30.00
N THR A 252 13.48 -25.66 29.83
CA THR A 252 12.81 -25.40 28.54
C THR A 252 12.85 -23.93 28.15
N SER A 253 12.76 -23.02 29.13
CA SER A 253 12.91 -21.58 28.89
C SER A 253 14.32 -21.18 28.45
N ILE A 254 15.36 -21.84 28.99
CA ILE A 254 16.76 -21.60 28.59
C ILE A 254 16.99 -22.11 27.18
N MET A 255 16.52 -23.33 26.85
CA MET A 255 16.66 -23.89 25.50
C MET A 255 15.91 -23.06 24.45
N LEU A 256 14.71 -22.54 24.78
CA LEU A 256 13.98 -21.65 23.89
C LEU A 256 14.74 -20.33 23.66
N LYS A 257 15.25 -19.70 24.72
CA LYS A 257 16.06 -18.47 24.60
C LYS A 257 17.33 -18.70 23.80
N ALA A 258 18.03 -19.82 24.00
CA ALA A 258 19.22 -20.17 23.25
C ALA A 258 18.91 -20.37 21.75
N ARG A 259 17.79 -21.04 21.43
CA ARG A 259 17.33 -21.21 20.04
C ARG A 259 16.99 -19.87 19.38
N LEU A 260 16.26 -19.01 20.08
CA LEU A 260 15.93 -17.66 19.61
C LEU A 260 17.18 -16.81 19.40
N ALA A 261 18.16 -16.90 20.31
CA ALA A 261 19.44 -16.21 20.18
C ALA A 261 20.23 -16.73 18.96
N PHE A 262 20.31 -18.05 18.75
CA PHE A 262 20.95 -18.63 17.58
C PHE A 262 20.28 -18.18 16.27
N GLY A 263 18.95 -18.23 16.22
CA GLY A 263 18.17 -17.76 15.07
C GLY A 263 18.42 -16.28 14.77
N LEU A 264 18.43 -15.43 15.80
CA LEU A 264 18.60 -13.99 15.67
C LEU A 264 20.04 -13.56 15.35
N VAL A 265 21.05 -14.22 15.92
CA VAL A 265 22.46 -13.79 15.83
C VAL A 265 23.18 -14.43 14.64
N ILE A 266 22.82 -15.66 14.26
CA ILE A 266 23.54 -16.41 13.22
C ILE A 266 22.69 -16.56 11.97
N VAL A 267 21.53 -17.21 12.08
CA VAL A 267 20.72 -17.54 10.90
C VAL A 267 20.20 -16.27 10.23
N TRP A 268 19.73 -15.32 11.03
CA TRP A 268 19.11 -14.10 10.54
C TRP A 268 20.07 -13.18 9.75
N PRO A 269 21.29 -12.84 10.24
CA PRO A 269 22.24 -12.03 9.47
C PRO A 269 22.75 -12.74 8.21
N VAL A 270 22.94 -14.06 8.25
CA VAL A 270 23.35 -14.85 7.07
C VAL A 270 22.27 -14.79 5.99
N MET A 271 21.00 -14.95 6.37
CA MET A 271 19.87 -14.80 5.47
C MET A 271 19.80 -13.42 4.82
N VAL A 272 19.87 -12.37 5.64
CA VAL A 272 19.81 -10.98 5.19
C VAL A 272 21.00 -10.60 4.29
N GLY A 273 22.22 -10.96 4.70
CA GLY A 273 23.43 -10.71 3.94
C GLY A 273 23.44 -11.49 2.62
N GLY A 274 23.02 -12.76 2.66
CA GLY A 274 22.90 -13.61 1.48
C GLY A 274 21.94 -13.06 0.44
N THR A 275 20.75 -12.58 0.85
CA THR A 275 19.81 -11.98 -0.11
C THR A 275 20.33 -10.67 -0.67
N ALA A 276 20.98 -9.82 0.14
CA ALA A 276 21.56 -8.57 -0.33
C ALA A 276 22.69 -8.80 -1.35
N ILE A 277 23.57 -9.77 -1.10
CA ILE A 277 24.63 -10.18 -2.03
C ILE A 277 24.04 -10.74 -3.33
N ALA A 278 23.00 -11.58 -3.25
CA ALA A 278 22.34 -12.11 -4.43
C ALA A 278 21.74 -10.98 -5.29
N VAL A 279 21.04 -10.03 -4.68
CA VAL A 279 20.50 -8.84 -5.39
C VAL A 279 21.63 -8.03 -6.02
N TYR A 280 22.72 -7.79 -5.30
CA TYR A 280 23.90 -7.10 -5.82
C TYR A 280 24.46 -7.79 -7.07
N LEU A 281 24.74 -9.09 -7.00
CA LEU A 281 25.32 -9.86 -8.09
C LEU A 281 24.40 -9.93 -9.32
N ILE A 282 23.09 -10.08 -9.11
CA ILE A 282 22.11 -10.11 -10.21
C ILE A 282 22.09 -8.77 -10.96
N ILE A 283 22.15 -7.64 -10.24
CA ILE A 283 22.14 -6.31 -10.86
C ILE A 283 23.46 -6.04 -11.56
N THR A 284 24.60 -6.36 -10.94
CA THR A 284 25.93 -6.15 -11.56
C THR A 284 26.11 -6.99 -12.82
N ASN A 285 25.62 -8.23 -12.84
CA ASN A 285 25.77 -9.15 -13.97
C ASN A 285 24.50 -9.24 -14.84
N GLN A 286 23.62 -8.23 -14.80
CA GLN A 286 22.32 -8.26 -15.48
C GLN A 286 22.42 -8.54 -16.99
N ASP A 287 23.47 -8.02 -17.65
CA ASP A 287 23.66 -8.18 -19.09
C ASP A 287 24.13 -9.59 -19.47
N ALA A 288 25.00 -10.18 -18.65
CA ALA A 288 25.44 -11.56 -18.82
C ALA A 288 24.25 -12.53 -18.62
N ILE A 289 23.41 -12.25 -17.61
CA ILE A 289 22.20 -13.05 -17.33
C ILE A 289 21.20 -12.95 -18.49
N ALA A 290 20.96 -11.75 -19.02
CA ALA A 290 20.08 -11.54 -20.16
C ALA A 290 20.58 -12.25 -21.43
N ARG A 291 21.89 -12.23 -21.69
CA ARG A 291 22.49 -12.94 -22.83
C ARG A 291 22.43 -14.46 -22.69
N TYR A 292 22.71 -14.99 -21.51
CA TYR A 292 22.68 -16.44 -21.28
C TYR A 292 21.28 -17.02 -21.41
N LEU A 293 20.27 -16.31 -20.89
CA LEU A 293 18.88 -16.77 -20.92
C LEU A 293 18.12 -16.37 -22.19
N GLY A 294 18.63 -15.41 -22.96
CA GLY A 294 18.05 -15.01 -24.25
C GLY A 294 16.73 -14.24 -24.17
N PHE A 295 16.38 -13.65 -23.01
CA PHE A 295 15.18 -12.83 -22.85
C PHE A 295 15.37 -11.65 -21.89
N GLY A 296 14.76 -10.50 -22.20
CA GLY A 296 14.99 -9.22 -21.49
C GLY A 296 14.43 -9.13 -20.07
N PHE A 297 13.62 -10.09 -19.64
CA PHE A 297 13.10 -10.20 -18.26
C PHE A 297 13.99 -11.04 -17.34
N ALA A 298 15.07 -11.64 -17.84
CA ALA A 298 15.86 -12.64 -17.14
C ALA A 298 16.37 -12.19 -15.76
N SER A 299 17.02 -11.03 -15.69
CA SER A 299 17.53 -10.47 -14.43
C SER A 299 16.40 -10.16 -13.44
N THR A 300 15.28 -9.60 -13.91
CA THR A 300 14.12 -9.29 -13.07
C THR A 300 13.39 -10.52 -12.56
N VAL A 301 13.30 -11.59 -13.36
CA VAL A 301 12.78 -12.90 -12.92
C VAL A 301 13.66 -13.48 -11.81
N MET A 302 14.99 -13.39 -11.95
CA MET A 302 15.91 -13.83 -10.90
C MET A 302 15.74 -13.04 -9.60
N LEU A 303 15.54 -11.71 -9.68
CA LEU A 303 15.22 -10.90 -8.51
C LEU A 303 13.89 -11.30 -7.84
N SER A 304 12.86 -11.63 -8.64
CA SER A 304 11.59 -12.14 -8.12
C SER A 304 11.76 -13.49 -7.42
N LEU A 305 12.57 -14.40 -8.00
CA LEU A 305 12.85 -15.71 -7.41
C LEU A 305 13.62 -15.61 -6.10
N VAL A 306 14.59 -14.70 -5.99
CA VAL A 306 15.26 -14.40 -4.70
C VAL A 306 14.22 -13.99 -3.65
N THR A 307 13.21 -13.21 -4.03
CA THR A 307 12.13 -12.79 -3.13
C THR A 307 11.30 -14.00 -2.68
N VAL A 308 10.90 -14.90 -3.59
CA VAL A 308 10.19 -16.15 -3.27
C VAL A 308 10.99 -17.01 -2.28
N ILE A 309 12.27 -17.25 -2.60
CA ILE A 309 13.14 -18.10 -1.78
C ILE A 309 13.32 -17.47 -0.40
N SER A 310 13.51 -16.15 -0.32
CA SER A 310 13.63 -15.45 0.95
C SER A 310 12.37 -15.60 1.81
N GLN A 311 11.17 -15.52 1.22
CA GLN A 311 9.91 -15.70 1.94
C GLN A 311 9.78 -17.11 2.51
N MET A 312 10.09 -18.12 1.70
CA MET A 312 10.07 -19.52 2.12
C MET A 312 11.05 -19.78 3.27
N LEU A 313 12.29 -19.30 3.15
CA LEU A 313 13.30 -19.49 4.17
C LEU A 313 12.92 -18.78 5.49
N VAL A 314 12.38 -17.56 5.43
CA VAL A 314 11.90 -16.86 6.64
C VAL A 314 10.81 -17.67 7.34
N HIS A 315 9.83 -18.20 6.59
CA HIS A 315 8.80 -19.05 7.18
C HIS A 315 9.42 -20.24 7.90
N MET A 316 10.38 -20.92 7.29
CA MET A 316 11.11 -22.03 7.90
C MET A 316 11.86 -21.62 9.17
N THR A 317 12.52 -20.45 9.18
CA THR A 317 13.19 -19.95 10.41
C THR A 317 12.20 -19.71 11.54
N VAL A 318 11.04 -19.12 11.24
CA VAL A 318 10.02 -18.79 12.24
C VAL A 318 9.38 -20.05 12.81
N VAL A 319 9.14 -21.07 11.97
CA VAL A 319 8.72 -22.41 12.40
C VAL A 319 9.76 -23.02 13.34
N ALA A 320 11.04 -22.98 12.96
CA ALA A 320 12.12 -23.54 13.78
C ALA A 320 12.24 -22.85 15.16
N GLU A 321 12.08 -21.53 15.18
CA GLU A 321 12.16 -20.70 16.39
C GLU A 321 11.00 -20.90 17.38
N ASN A 322 9.93 -21.63 17.01
CA ASN A 322 8.80 -21.98 17.88
C ASN A 322 8.24 -20.78 18.68
N TRP A 323 8.07 -19.64 18.00
CA TRP A 323 7.45 -18.46 18.61
C TRP A 323 6.03 -18.75 19.08
N HIS A 324 5.60 -18.06 20.14
CA HIS A 324 4.21 -18.06 20.56
C HIS A 324 3.31 -17.67 19.38
N PRO A 325 2.20 -18.37 19.09
CA PRO A 325 1.38 -18.14 17.88
C PRO A 325 0.99 -16.67 17.64
N ARG A 326 0.65 -15.94 18.70
CA ARG A 326 0.38 -14.48 18.65
C ARG A 326 1.56 -13.60 18.23
N GLN A 327 2.79 -14.01 18.57
CA GLN A 327 4.02 -13.28 18.23
C GLN A 327 4.59 -13.76 16.90
N ARG A 328 4.41 -15.04 16.59
CA ARG A 328 4.94 -15.72 15.39
C ARG A 328 4.67 -14.91 14.12
N THR A 329 3.42 -14.52 13.88
CA THR A 329 3.05 -13.78 12.66
C THR A 329 3.61 -12.37 12.62
N ASN A 330 3.77 -11.73 13.77
CA ASN A 330 4.35 -10.39 13.84
C ASN A 330 5.86 -10.44 13.62
N VAL A 331 6.54 -11.46 14.17
CA VAL A 331 7.98 -11.68 13.96
C VAL A 331 8.24 -12.06 12.50
N GLU A 332 7.42 -12.92 11.91
CA GLU A 332 7.50 -13.28 10.50
C GLU A 332 7.32 -12.06 9.60
N ALA A 333 6.27 -11.27 9.81
CA ALA A 333 6.06 -10.04 9.07
C ALA A 333 7.24 -9.06 9.23
N LEU A 334 7.82 -8.93 10.43
CA LEU A 334 8.95 -8.04 10.70
C LEU A 334 10.25 -8.52 10.01
N LYS A 335 10.51 -9.83 10.02
CA LYS A 335 11.64 -10.43 9.31
C LYS A 335 11.51 -10.26 7.80
N LEU A 336 10.37 -10.62 7.23
CA LEU A 336 10.10 -10.43 5.80
C LEU A 336 10.27 -8.96 5.39
N LEU A 337 9.76 -8.04 6.22
CA LEU A 337 9.89 -6.61 6.00
C LEU A 337 11.35 -6.13 6.03
N SER A 338 12.16 -6.63 6.96
CA SER A 338 13.56 -6.20 7.08
C SER A 338 14.42 -6.70 5.92
N ILE A 339 14.24 -7.95 5.46
CA ILE A 339 14.85 -8.41 4.19
C ILE A 339 14.40 -7.52 3.03
N LYS A 340 13.11 -7.16 2.97
CA LYS A 340 12.61 -6.31 1.89
C LYS A 340 13.24 -4.93 1.90
N LEU A 341 13.33 -4.28 3.07
CA LEU A 341 13.95 -2.97 3.21
C LEU A 341 15.40 -3.01 2.74
N ILE A 342 16.15 -4.05 3.10
CA ILE A 342 17.56 -4.21 2.72
C ILE A 342 17.68 -4.46 1.22
N ASN A 343 16.92 -5.41 0.65
CA ASN A 343 16.95 -5.67 -0.79
C ASN A 343 16.54 -4.44 -1.62
N THR A 344 15.55 -3.67 -1.14
CA THR A 344 15.13 -2.41 -1.78
C THR A 344 16.22 -1.35 -1.66
N ALA A 345 16.87 -1.22 -0.51
CA ALA A 345 17.99 -0.29 -0.32
C ALA A 345 19.18 -0.65 -1.23
N THR A 346 19.51 -1.95 -1.37
CA THR A 346 20.54 -2.42 -2.29
C THR A 346 20.18 -2.10 -3.74
N LEU A 347 18.93 -2.33 -4.15
CA LEU A 347 18.44 -1.97 -5.49
C LEU A 347 18.58 -0.46 -5.74
N VAL A 348 18.06 0.37 -4.83
CA VAL A 348 18.15 1.84 -4.92
C VAL A 348 19.60 2.31 -4.98
N TYR A 349 20.49 1.72 -4.19
CA TYR A 349 21.92 2.06 -4.19
C TYR A 349 22.60 1.72 -5.53
N GLN A 350 22.27 0.56 -6.14
CA GLN A 350 22.81 0.23 -7.46
C GLN A 350 22.28 1.16 -8.54
N LEU A 351 21.00 1.51 -8.49
CA LEU A 351 20.41 2.47 -9.43
C LEU A 351 21.04 3.86 -9.27
N TYR A 352 21.33 4.26 -8.03
CA TYR A 352 22.09 5.48 -7.73
C TYR A 352 23.49 5.46 -8.37
N ARG A 353 24.21 4.33 -8.27
CA ARG A 353 25.51 4.17 -8.94
C ARG A 353 25.42 4.28 -10.46
N ILE A 354 24.39 3.68 -11.07
CA ILE A 354 24.13 3.79 -12.50
C ILE A 354 23.87 5.26 -12.89
N GLN A 355 23.05 5.97 -12.11
CA GLN A 355 22.74 7.37 -12.37
C GLN A 355 23.98 8.29 -12.24
N THR A 356 24.82 8.06 -11.23
CA THR A 356 25.99 8.89 -10.95
C THR A 356 27.21 8.60 -11.83
N SER A 357 27.44 7.35 -12.20
CA SER A 357 28.57 6.96 -13.08
C SER A 357 28.53 7.65 -14.43
N VAL A 358 27.34 7.76 -15.05
CA VAL A 358 27.14 8.47 -16.32
C VAL A 358 27.51 9.95 -16.25
N SER A 359 27.44 10.57 -15.07
CA SER A 359 27.75 12.00 -14.89
C SER A 359 29.24 12.31 -14.73
N GLY A 360 30.08 11.31 -14.43
CA GLY A 360 31.50 11.49 -14.05
C GLY A 360 32.54 11.28 -15.16
N GLU A 361 32.18 10.66 -16.29
CA GLU A 361 33.17 10.06 -17.21
C GLU A 361 33.35 10.78 -18.56
N THR A 362 32.73 11.95 -18.78
CA THR A 362 32.81 12.68 -20.07
C THR A 362 33.85 13.80 -20.13
N THR A 363 34.91 13.77 -19.32
CA THR A 363 36.06 14.70 -19.45
C THR A 363 37.29 14.11 -20.12
N SER A 364 37.16 12.95 -20.79
CA SER A 364 38.28 12.30 -21.47
C SER A 364 38.09 12.27 -22.98
N THR A 365 38.85 13.15 -23.65
CA THR A 365 39.32 13.07 -25.04
C THR A 365 38.29 13.19 -26.17
N ALA A 366 37.84 14.43 -26.41
CA ALA A 366 37.66 14.93 -27.77
C ALA A 366 39.02 15.34 -28.33
N LYS A 367 39.70 14.44 -29.06
CA LYS A 367 40.73 14.81 -30.04
C LYS A 367 40.61 13.88 -31.25
N ASP A 368 40.20 14.49 -32.36
CA ASP A 368 40.39 14.08 -33.76
C ASP A 368 39.92 12.69 -34.20
N ALA A 369 38.61 12.57 -34.47
CA ALA A 369 38.09 11.67 -35.52
C ALA A 369 36.74 12.21 -36.03
N SER A 370 36.64 12.52 -37.32
CA SER A 370 35.52 13.24 -37.95
C SER A 370 34.29 12.39 -38.32
N THR A 371 34.23 11.12 -37.89
CA THR A 371 33.12 10.22 -38.20
C THR A 371 32.88 9.22 -37.06
N PHE A 372 31.66 9.16 -36.52
CA PHE A 372 31.27 8.20 -35.47
C PHE A 372 30.17 7.25 -35.98
N GLN A 373 30.19 6.00 -35.51
CA GLN A 373 29.14 5.03 -35.78
C GLN A 373 28.03 5.16 -34.73
N THR A 374 26.77 5.21 -35.17
CA THR A 374 25.61 5.37 -34.27
C THR A 374 25.02 4.01 -33.90
N CYS A 375 24.52 3.86 -32.67
CA CYS A 375 23.88 2.61 -32.20
C CYS A 375 22.44 2.40 -32.75
N ASN A 376 21.99 3.23 -33.69
CA ASN A 376 20.64 3.14 -34.25
C ASN A 376 20.68 2.42 -35.60
N LEU A 377 20.04 1.25 -35.68
CA LEU A 377 19.93 0.49 -36.92
C LEU A 377 19.10 1.30 -37.94
N GLY A 378 19.79 1.94 -38.90
CA GLY A 378 19.17 2.68 -40.00
C GLY A 378 19.82 4.02 -40.36
N LEU A 379 20.77 4.52 -39.57
CA LEU A 379 21.38 5.86 -39.79
C LEU A 379 22.78 5.87 -40.42
N GLY A 380 23.40 4.71 -40.67
CA GLY A 380 24.71 4.62 -41.33
C GLY A 380 25.86 5.26 -40.55
N ARG A 381 26.94 5.63 -41.25
CA ARG A 381 28.05 6.45 -40.71
C ARG A 381 27.61 7.90 -40.75
N VAL A 382 27.70 8.60 -39.62
CA VAL A 382 27.29 10.01 -39.53
C VAL A 382 28.51 10.87 -39.23
N GLN A 383 28.64 11.97 -39.97
CA GLN A 383 29.70 12.97 -39.82
C GLN A 383 29.61 13.63 -38.43
N ALA A 384 30.75 13.97 -37.83
CA ALA A 384 30.84 14.47 -36.43
C ALA A 384 29.88 15.64 -36.09
N ASP A 385 29.46 16.41 -37.09
CA ASP A 385 28.59 17.59 -36.91
C ASP A 385 27.09 17.32 -37.08
N ALA A 386 26.68 16.12 -37.49
CA ALA A 386 25.27 15.76 -37.63
C ALA A 386 24.84 14.77 -36.54
N SER A 387 24.18 15.29 -35.50
CA SER A 387 23.31 14.54 -34.57
C SER A 387 23.92 13.57 -33.54
N CYS A 388 25.11 13.86 -32.98
CA CYS A 388 25.37 13.54 -31.55
C CYS A 388 24.85 14.66 -30.60
N SER A 389 24.24 15.74 -31.11
CA SER A 389 23.76 16.89 -30.31
C SER A 389 22.43 16.67 -29.57
N LYS A 390 21.72 15.57 -29.82
CA LYS A 390 20.44 15.25 -29.15
C LYS A 390 20.60 14.25 -27.99
N GLY A 391 21.64 14.42 -27.19
CA GLY A 391 21.81 13.69 -25.93
C GLY A 391 22.13 12.19 -26.06
N TYR A 392 22.65 11.73 -27.20
CA TYR A 392 23.11 10.34 -27.36
C TYR A 392 24.61 10.24 -27.10
N LEU A 393 25.05 9.24 -26.32
CA LEU A 393 26.46 8.91 -26.15
C LEU A 393 26.96 8.23 -27.44
N CYS A 394 27.94 8.82 -28.12
CA CYS A 394 28.53 8.23 -29.32
C CYS A 394 29.39 7.02 -28.90
N CYS A 395 29.36 5.92 -29.67
CA CYS A 395 30.11 4.70 -29.37
C CYS A 395 31.14 4.38 -30.44
N ASP A 396 32.23 3.71 -30.01
CA ASP A 396 33.31 3.29 -30.89
C ASP A 396 32.85 2.25 -31.94
N ALA A 397 33.56 2.20 -33.07
CA ALA A 397 33.27 1.41 -34.27
C ALA A 397 33.22 -0.11 -34.02
N SER A 398 33.83 -0.58 -32.94
CA SER A 398 33.76 -1.96 -32.43
C SER A 398 32.34 -2.39 -32.03
N CYS A 399 31.45 -1.44 -31.73
CA CYS A 399 30.07 -1.66 -31.30
C CYS A 399 29.11 -2.00 -32.47
N ALA A 400 29.37 -1.48 -33.68
CA ALA A 400 28.48 -1.63 -34.82
C ALA A 400 28.54 -3.01 -35.49
N ALA A 401 29.63 -3.76 -35.29
CA ALA A 401 29.82 -5.09 -35.88
C ALA A 401 29.09 -6.21 -35.11
N ALA A 402 28.64 -5.97 -33.87
CA ALA A 402 27.99 -6.97 -33.03
C ALA A 402 26.46 -7.08 -33.24
N VAL A 403 25.85 -6.20 -34.03
CA VAL A 403 24.38 -6.10 -34.15
C VAL A 403 23.81 -7.00 -35.25
N VAL A 404 24.07 -8.30 -35.15
CA VAL A 404 23.21 -9.32 -35.76
C VAL A 404 22.23 -9.91 -34.73
N GLN A 405 22.46 -9.70 -33.43
CA GLN A 405 21.54 -10.02 -32.34
C GLN A 405 21.69 -8.99 -31.20
N PRO A 406 20.64 -8.70 -30.41
CA PRO A 406 20.68 -7.64 -29.41
C PRO A 406 21.53 -8.07 -28.21
N THR A 407 22.84 -7.88 -28.29
CA THR A 407 23.79 -8.17 -27.20
C THR A 407 24.24 -6.87 -26.53
N PHE A 408 23.88 -6.71 -25.25
CA PHE A 408 24.37 -5.69 -24.32
C PHE A 408 25.79 -6.05 -23.86
N GLU A 409 26.82 -5.88 -24.69
CA GLU A 409 28.23 -6.00 -24.24
C GLU A 409 29.11 -4.84 -24.72
N SER A 410 28.52 -3.65 -24.82
CA SER A 410 29.26 -2.43 -25.13
C SER A 410 28.61 -1.28 -24.38
N HIS A 411 29.44 -0.45 -23.74
CA HIS A 411 29.09 0.65 -22.83
C HIS A 411 28.37 1.84 -23.51
N CYS A 412 27.33 1.56 -24.29
CA CYS A 412 26.47 2.54 -24.94
C CYS A 412 25.20 2.67 -24.12
N VAL A 413 25.26 3.45 -23.04
CA VAL A 413 24.05 3.82 -22.30
C VAL A 413 23.15 4.58 -23.27
N PRO A 414 21.89 4.15 -23.52
CA PRO A 414 20.95 5.00 -24.24
C PRO A 414 20.88 6.33 -23.48
N GLY A 415 20.86 7.48 -24.16
CA GLY A 415 21.16 8.84 -23.67
C GLY A 415 20.57 9.35 -22.33
N CYS A 416 19.78 8.54 -21.63
CA CYS A 416 19.09 8.78 -20.37
C CYS A 416 19.29 7.60 -19.38
N ALA A 417 20.03 7.81 -18.30
CA ALA A 417 20.13 6.82 -17.21
C ALA A 417 18.76 6.56 -16.55
N GLU A 418 17.91 7.58 -16.48
CA GLU A 418 16.54 7.52 -15.94
C GLU A 418 15.65 6.53 -16.71
N ASN A 419 15.85 6.38 -18.02
CA ASN A 419 15.07 5.43 -18.83
C ASN A 419 15.42 3.99 -18.48
N LEU A 420 16.70 3.70 -18.24
CA LEU A 420 17.14 2.38 -17.79
C LEU A 420 16.53 2.05 -16.42
N ILE A 421 16.56 3.02 -15.49
CA ILE A 421 15.97 2.86 -14.15
C ILE A 421 14.47 2.60 -14.25
N GLY A 422 13.74 3.42 -15.01
CA GLY A 422 12.30 3.27 -15.23
C GLY A 422 11.95 1.92 -15.87
N LEU A 423 12.77 1.45 -16.81
CA LEU A 423 12.59 0.16 -17.47
C LEU A 423 12.82 -1.02 -16.51
N ILE A 424 13.82 -0.93 -15.62
CA ILE A 424 14.05 -1.95 -14.58
C ILE A 424 12.84 -2.04 -13.65
N PHE A 425 12.31 -0.90 -13.17
CA PHE A 425 11.11 -0.89 -12.32
C PHE A 425 9.88 -1.45 -13.03
N TYR A 426 9.66 -1.06 -14.29
CA TYR A 426 8.57 -1.58 -15.12
C TYR A 426 8.64 -3.10 -15.27
N ARG A 427 9.82 -3.63 -15.66
CA ARG A 427 10.04 -5.07 -15.79
C ARG A 427 9.87 -5.79 -14.45
N LEU A 428 10.34 -5.20 -13.36
CA LEU A 428 10.24 -5.79 -12.02
C LEU A 428 8.80 -5.88 -11.51
N VAL A 429 7.96 -4.87 -11.77
CA VAL A 429 6.52 -4.93 -11.44
C VAL A 429 5.84 -6.08 -12.20
N LEU A 430 6.07 -6.19 -13.51
CA LEU A 430 5.47 -7.24 -14.34
C LEU A 430 5.96 -8.64 -13.96
N THR A 431 7.26 -8.80 -13.77
CA THR A 431 7.85 -10.10 -13.41
C THR A 431 7.50 -10.51 -11.99
N ASN A 432 7.49 -9.61 -11.00
CA ASN A 432 7.00 -9.93 -9.66
C ASN A 432 5.53 -10.36 -9.69
N MET A 433 4.67 -9.64 -10.41
CA MET A 433 3.28 -10.02 -10.59
C MET A 433 3.18 -11.44 -11.18
N ALA A 434 3.86 -11.73 -12.28
CA ALA A 434 3.77 -13.03 -12.95
C ALA A 434 4.36 -14.16 -12.10
N THR A 435 5.60 -14.02 -11.63
CA THR A 435 6.35 -15.07 -10.94
C THR A 435 5.76 -15.41 -9.57
N LEU A 436 5.40 -14.42 -8.75
CA LEU A 436 4.86 -14.66 -7.40
C LEU A 436 3.51 -15.39 -7.48
N ASN A 437 2.60 -14.91 -8.34
CA ASN A 437 1.30 -15.55 -8.53
C ASN A 437 1.44 -16.95 -9.15
N LEU A 438 2.36 -17.12 -10.11
CA LEU A 438 2.60 -18.42 -10.73
C LEU A 438 3.13 -19.43 -9.71
N VAL A 439 4.13 -19.05 -8.92
CA VAL A 439 4.69 -19.93 -7.87
C VAL A 439 3.62 -20.30 -6.85
N ASP A 440 2.78 -19.35 -6.41
CA ASP A 440 1.70 -19.65 -5.46
C ASP A 440 0.72 -20.69 -5.99
N VAL A 441 0.35 -20.59 -7.28
CA VAL A 441 -0.55 -21.55 -7.94
C VAL A 441 0.13 -22.90 -8.11
N LEU A 442 1.39 -22.92 -8.58
CA LEU A 442 2.15 -24.14 -8.78
C LEU A 442 2.37 -24.90 -7.45
N MET A 443 2.81 -24.19 -6.41
CA MET A 443 2.99 -24.77 -5.08
C MET A 443 1.67 -25.32 -4.54
N ALA A 444 0.59 -24.54 -4.61
CA ALA A 444 -0.72 -24.99 -4.13
C ALA A 444 -1.24 -26.22 -4.90
N CYS A 445 -1.01 -26.29 -6.21
CA CYS A 445 -1.35 -27.44 -7.04
C CYS A 445 -0.50 -28.65 -6.65
N MET A 446 0.82 -28.50 -6.56
CA MET A 446 1.77 -29.54 -6.18
C MET A 446 1.43 -30.16 -4.82
N TYR A 447 1.21 -29.35 -3.79
CA TYR A 447 0.83 -29.86 -2.48
C TYR A 447 -0.49 -30.61 -2.50
N ARG A 448 -1.47 -30.15 -3.29
CA ARG A 448 -2.75 -30.85 -3.42
C ARG A 448 -2.61 -32.18 -4.16
N LEU A 449 -1.77 -32.25 -5.19
CA LEU A 449 -1.43 -33.50 -5.88
C LEU A 449 -0.75 -34.50 -4.93
N LEU A 450 0.07 -33.99 -4.00
CA LEU A 450 0.72 -34.79 -2.95
C LEU A 450 -0.19 -35.10 -1.75
N GLY A 451 -1.48 -34.73 -1.79
CA GLY A 451 -2.43 -34.96 -0.68
C GLY A 451 -2.14 -34.15 0.59
N MET A 452 -1.28 -33.14 0.51
CA MET A 452 -0.90 -32.28 1.63
C MET A 452 -1.84 -31.07 1.75
N ALA A 453 -2.07 -30.64 2.99
CA ALA A 453 -2.87 -29.46 3.28
C ALA A 453 -2.01 -28.19 3.15
N VAL A 454 -2.42 -27.27 2.27
CA VAL A 454 -1.85 -25.92 2.19
C VAL A 454 -2.77 -24.93 2.90
N THR A 455 -2.18 -24.07 3.71
CA THR A 455 -2.87 -23.01 4.43
C THR A 455 -2.55 -21.65 3.82
N PHE A 456 -3.51 -20.72 3.91
CA PHE A 456 -3.27 -19.33 3.54
C PHE A 456 -2.33 -18.67 4.56
N ASP A 457 -1.25 -18.05 4.09
CA ASP A 457 -0.28 -17.34 4.94
C ASP A 457 -0.42 -15.81 4.81
N PRO A 458 -1.03 -15.13 5.81
CA PRO A 458 -1.28 -13.68 5.76
C PRO A 458 -0.03 -12.80 5.65
N PRO A 459 1.06 -13.02 6.42
CA PRO A 459 2.29 -12.23 6.33
C PRO A 459 2.92 -12.22 4.93
N ALA A 460 3.03 -13.38 4.27
CA ALA A 460 3.58 -13.45 2.92
C ALA A 460 2.79 -12.59 1.92
N VAL A 461 1.46 -12.67 1.95
CA VAL A 461 0.60 -11.87 1.06
C VAL A 461 0.70 -10.37 1.37
N VAL A 462 0.75 -9.99 2.65
CA VAL A 462 0.96 -8.58 3.06
C VAL A 462 2.26 -8.03 2.47
N ILE A 463 3.33 -8.83 2.49
CA ILE A 463 4.62 -8.41 1.95
C ILE A 463 4.58 -8.32 0.42
N GLN A 464 3.91 -9.23 -0.29
CA GLN A 464 3.70 -9.12 -1.75
C GLN A 464 2.97 -7.82 -2.14
N ILE A 465 1.99 -7.40 -1.33
CA ILE A 465 1.26 -6.14 -1.54
C ILE A 465 2.21 -4.96 -1.34
N ILE A 466 2.90 -4.93 -0.20
CA ILE A 466 3.88 -3.90 0.14
C ILE A 466 4.96 -3.78 -0.95
N ASP A 467 5.45 -4.90 -1.46
CA ASP A 467 6.45 -4.96 -2.51
C ASP A 467 5.99 -4.27 -3.79
N THR A 468 4.73 -4.45 -4.17
CA THR A 468 4.14 -3.79 -5.33
C THR A 468 4.04 -2.28 -5.11
N GLU A 469 3.61 -1.84 -3.92
CA GLU A 469 3.47 -0.41 -3.59
C GLU A 469 4.82 0.32 -3.57
N VAL A 470 5.87 -0.32 -3.05
CA VAL A 470 7.24 0.21 -3.08
C VAL A 470 7.72 0.44 -4.50
N LEU A 471 7.52 -0.54 -5.37
CA LEU A 471 7.92 -0.42 -6.77
C LEU A 471 7.13 0.67 -7.50
N VAL A 472 5.84 0.83 -7.19
CA VAL A 472 5.04 1.92 -7.75
C VAL A 472 5.55 3.27 -7.28
N TRP A 473 5.74 3.48 -5.97
CA TRP A 473 6.21 4.76 -5.43
C TRP A 473 7.58 5.17 -5.95
N LEU A 474 8.55 4.25 -5.99
CA LEU A 474 9.90 4.52 -6.47
C LEU A 474 9.95 4.62 -7.99
N GLY A 475 9.23 3.75 -8.68
CA GLY A 475 9.29 3.64 -10.13
C GLY A 475 8.46 4.71 -10.86
N SER A 476 7.38 5.23 -10.26
CA SER A 476 6.59 6.30 -10.88
C SER A 476 7.39 7.59 -11.09
N MET A 477 8.47 7.81 -10.34
CA MET A 477 9.41 8.92 -10.56
C MET A 477 10.14 8.86 -11.91
N TYR A 478 10.25 7.68 -12.50
CA TYR A 478 10.95 7.44 -13.77
C TYR A 478 10.00 6.95 -14.87
N ALA A 479 8.86 6.38 -14.50
CA ALA A 479 7.88 5.83 -15.41
C ALA A 479 6.45 6.16 -14.92
N PRO A 480 5.86 7.29 -15.37
CA PRO A 480 4.56 7.80 -14.91
C PRO A 480 3.42 6.78 -14.90
N LEU A 481 3.44 5.83 -15.83
CA LEU A 481 2.40 4.81 -15.98
C LEU A 481 2.55 3.61 -15.02
N LEU A 482 3.56 3.59 -14.14
CA LEU A 482 3.75 2.46 -13.21
C LEU A 482 2.59 2.19 -12.26
N PRO A 483 1.87 3.20 -11.71
CA PRO A 483 0.69 2.97 -10.88
C PRO A 483 -0.41 2.20 -11.62
N PHE A 484 -0.52 2.31 -12.94
CA PHE A 484 -1.43 1.49 -13.74
C PHE A 484 -1.02 0.01 -13.70
N PHE A 485 0.27 -0.30 -13.88
CA PHE A 485 0.75 -1.68 -13.77
C PHE A 485 0.63 -2.22 -12.34
N GLY A 486 0.84 -1.37 -11.32
CA GLY A 486 0.56 -1.70 -9.93
C GLY A 486 -0.91 -2.02 -9.67
N LEU A 487 -1.84 -1.24 -10.24
CA LEU A 487 -3.27 -1.50 -10.19
C LEU A 487 -3.62 -2.85 -10.80
N VAL A 488 -3.12 -3.15 -12.00
CA VAL A 488 -3.32 -4.45 -12.67
C VAL A 488 -2.74 -5.59 -11.81
N SER A 489 -1.54 -5.41 -11.27
CA SER A 489 -0.89 -6.39 -10.37
C SER A 489 -1.76 -6.70 -9.16
N ASN A 490 -2.30 -5.69 -8.49
CA ASN A 490 -3.20 -5.86 -7.34
C ASN A 490 -4.51 -6.56 -7.73
N ILE A 491 -5.04 -6.32 -8.94
CA ILE A 491 -6.23 -7.03 -9.45
C ILE A 491 -5.92 -8.51 -9.67
N VAL A 492 -4.80 -8.82 -10.34
CA VAL A 492 -4.38 -10.21 -10.57
C VAL A 492 -4.16 -10.91 -9.24
N LEU A 493 -3.41 -10.29 -8.33
CA LEU A 493 -3.13 -10.81 -6.99
C LEU A 493 -4.43 -11.13 -6.22
N PHE A 494 -5.42 -10.23 -6.26
CA PHE A 494 -6.69 -10.47 -5.57
C PHE A 494 -7.41 -11.70 -6.13
N ASN A 495 -7.52 -11.79 -7.46
CA ASN A 495 -8.21 -12.90 -8.11
C ASN A 495 -7.49 -14.23 -7.90
N THR A 496 -6.16 -14.24 -7.96
CA THR A 496 -5.34 -15.42 -7.65
C THR A 496 -5.56 -15.88 -6.21
N LYS A 497 -5.43 -14.99 -5.22
CA LYS A 497 -5.61 -15.36 -3.81
C LYS A 497 -7.04 -15.78 -3.49
N LYS A 498 -8.05 -15.16 -4.13
CA LYS A 498 -9.45 -15.59 -4.04
C LYS A 498 -9.63 -16.99 -4.61
N PHE A 499 -9.10 -17.27 -5.80
CA PHE A 499 -9.18 -18.59 -6.43
C PHE A 499 -8.52 -19.66 -5.56
N LEU A 500 -7.28 -19.42 -5.14
CA LEU A 500 -6.53 -20.32 -4.27
C LEU A 500 -7.30 -20.59 -2.97
N SER A 501 -7.82 -19.54 -2.32
CA SER A 501 -8.61 -19.67 -1.09
C SER A 501 -9.89 -20.50 -1.28
N LEU A 502 -10.64 -20.29 -2.36
CA LEU A 502 -11.90 -21.00 -2.57
C LEU A 502 -11.68 -22.47 -2.92
N TYR A 503 -10.70 -22.78 -3.77
CA TYR A 503 -10.56 -24.11 -4.36
C TYR A 503 -9.41 -24.96 -3.82
N LEU A 504 -8.26 -24.37 -3.49
CA LEU A 504 -7.01 -25.11 -3.21
C LEU A 504 -6.63 -25.08 -1.72
N TYR A 505 -6.78 -23.95 -1.06
CA TYR A 505 -6.39 -23.81 0.34
C TYR A 505 -7.40 -24.43 1.29
N THR A 506 -6.83 -25.02 2.33
CA THR A 506 -7.53 -25.60 3.46
C THR A 506 -7.62 -24.58 4.60
N PRO A 507 -8.72 -24.57 5.37
CA PRO A 507 -8.84 -23.68 6.51
C PRO A 507 -7.76 -24.03 7.55
N PRO A 508 -7.08 -23.03 8.15
CA PRO A 508 -6.04 -23.28 9.14
C PRO A 508 -6.62 -24.02 10.37
N LYS A 509 -5.86 -25.00 10.87
CA LYS A 509 -6.21 -25.77 12.09
C LYS A 509 -6.12 -24.91 13.35
N GLU A 510 -5.15 -24.00 13.38
CA GLU A 510 -4.94 -23.02 14.45
C GLU A 510 -5.60 -21.70 14.05
N ARG A 511 -6.74 -21.39 14.67
CA ARG A 511 -7.45 -20.12 14.44
C ARG A 511 -7.17 -19.24 15.64
N TYR A 512 -6.47 -18.13 15.45
CA TYR A 512 -6.20 -17.16 16.52
C TYR A 512 -6.79 -15.80 16.14
N SER A 513 -7.17 -15.02 17.14
CA SER A 513 -7.85 -13.74 16.91
C SER A 513 -6.93 -12.69 16.26
N ALA A 514 -7.39 -12.11 15.15
CA ALA A 514 -6.66 -11.15 14.33
C ALA A 514 -6.79 -9.67 14.78
N SER A 515 -7.46 -9.39 15.91
CA SER A 515 -7.86 -8.03 16.32
C SER A 515 -6.72 -6.99 16.37
N ARG A 516 -5.46 -7.41 16.53
CA ARG A 516 -4.30 -6.50 16.63
C ARG A 516 -3.38 -6.44 15.40
N THR A 517 -3.45 -7.41 14.49
CA THR A 517 -2.58 -7.47 13.29
C THR A 517 -2.95 -6.41 12.25
N ASN A 518 -4.20 -5.96 12.22
CA ASN A 518 -4.67 -4.98 11.25
C ASN A 518 -3.88 -3.66 11.31
N VAL A 519 -3.71 -3.05 12.49
CA VAL A 519 -2.98 -1.78 12.64
C VAL A 519 -1.49 -1.93 12.30
N LEU A 520 -0.88 -3.04 12.72
CA LEU A 520 0.53 -3.32 12.46
C LEU A 520 0.84 -3.24 10.96
N VAL A 521 0.04 -3.89 10.11
CA VAL A 521 0.28 -3.95 8.66
C VAL A 521 0.28 -2.55 8.02
N TYR A 522 -0.69 -1.69 8.36
CA TYR A 522 -0.69 -0.31 7.84
C TYR A 522 0.47 0.51 8.41
N THR A 523 0.86 0.30 9.67
CA THR A 523 2.05 0.94 10.26
C THR A 523 3.34 0.49 9.57
N LEU A 524 3.46 -0.78 9.18
CA LEU A 524 4.61 -1.27 8.41
C LEU A 524 4.68 -0.62 7.03
N MET A 525 3.56 -0.55 6.30
CA MET A 525 3.47 0.13 5.01
C MET A 525 3.84 1.62 5.12
N LEU A 526 3.41 2.28 6.20
CA LEU A 526 3.80 3.66 6.51
C LEU A 526 5.31 3.82 6.75
N GLY A 527 5.92 2.91 7.51
CA GLY A 527 7.37 2.90 7.72
C GLY A 527 8.16 2.78 6.41
N ILE A 528 7.64 2.03 5.45
CA ILE A 528 8.30 1.90 4.14
C ILE A 528 8.05 3.11 3.25
N LEU A 529 6.85 3.70 3.29
CA LEU A 529 6.62 4.97 2.60
C LEU A 529 7.61 6.03 3.09
N THR A 530 7.87 6.08 4.40
CA THR A 530 8.90 6.99 4.95
C THR A 530 10.31 6.64 4.46
N ALA A 531 10.64 5.36 4.33
CA ALA A 531 11.94 4.94 3.77
C ALA A 531 12.06 5.32 2.27
N CYS A 532 10.98 5.27 1.51
CA CYS A 532 10.93 5.67 0.10
C CYS A 532 11.07 7.19 -0.10
N SER A 533 10.88 8.00 0.95
CA SER A 533 11.10 9.45 0.87
C SER A 533 12.58 9.82 0.65
N VAL A 534 13.52 8.99 1.08
CA VAL A 534 14.97 9.21 0.90
C VAL A 534 15.35 9.21 -0.60
N PRO A 535 15.09 8.17 -1.39
CA PRO A 535 15.35 8.19 -2.83
C PRO A 535 14.49 9.21 -3.59
N MET A 536 13.29 9.53 -3.10
CA MET A 536 12.47 10.61 -3.67
C MET A 536 13.18 11.96 -3.59
N VAL A 537 13.62 12.36 -2.40
CA VAL A 537 14.33 13.63 -2.18
C VAL A 537 15.60 13.67 -3.01
N PHE A 538 16.35 12.57 -3.06
CA PHE A 538 17.52 12.46 -3.91
C PHE A 538 17.19 12.70 -5.40
N ASN A 539 16.16 12.04 -5.94
CA ASN A 539 15.75 12.18 -7.34
C ASN A 539 15.34 13.62 -7.72
N LEU A 540 14.70 14.34 -6.78
CA LEU A 540 14.30 15.73 -6.95
C LEU A 540 15.51 16.67 -6.98
N GLN A 541 16.49 16.44 -6.11
CA GLN A 541 17.70 17.27 -6.00
C GLN A 541 18.73 16.99 -7.08
N TYR A 542 18.76 15.76 -7.61
CA TYR A 542 19.72 15.36 -8.62
C TYR A 542 19.53 16.16 -9.92
N GLY A 543 20.58 16.90 -10.32
CA GLY A 543 20.63 17.64 -11.58
C GLY A 543 20.89 16.71 -12.75
N ARG A 544 20.07 16.82 -13.81
CA ARG A 544 20.17 15.95 -14.99
C ARG A 544 20.87 16.70 -16.11
N LYS A 545 21.87 16.10 -16.75
CA LYS A 545 22.62 16.78 -17.83
C LYS A 545 21.90 16.74 -19.17
N TYR A 546 21.36 15.58 -19.57
CA TYR A 546 20.95 15.35 -20.97
C TYR A 546 19.56 14.71 -21.16
N CYS A 547 18.78 14.51 -20.09
CA CYS A 547 17.56 13.72 -20.16
C CYS A 547 16.30 14.39 -19.59
N GLY A 548 15.19 14.19 -20.31
CA GLY A 548 13.84 14.55 -19.87
C GLY A 548 13.56 16.04 -19.86
N PRO A 549 12.54 16.51 -19.12
CA PRO A 549 12.11 17.90 -19.13
C PRO A 549 13.03 18.84 -18.34
N HIS A 550 14.03 18.30 -17.64
CA HIS A 550 14.92 19.01 -16.73
C HIS A 550 16.39 18.97 -17.18
N GLN A 551 16.63 19.14 -18.47
CA GLN A 551 18.00 19.16 -19.00
C GLN A 551 18.79 20.36 -18.48
N GLY A 552 19.97 20.10 -17.93
CA GLY A 552 20.87 21.10 -17.36
C GLY A 552 20.46 21.63 -15.98
N ILE A 553 19.33 21.20 -15.42
CA ILE A 553 18.79 21.70 -14.15
C ILE A 553 18.31 20.56 -13.25
N SER A 554 18.13 20.82 -11.95
CA SER A 554 17.45 19.89 -11.05
C SER A 554 15.93 20.14 -11.06
N GLN A 555 15.15 19.15 -10.67
CA GLN A 555 13.70 19.33 -10.51
C GLN A 555 13.39 20.35 -9.41
N THR A 556 14.18 20.35 -8.33
CA THR A 556 14.07 21.36 -7.27
C THR A 556 14.39 22.76 -7.76
N SER A 557 15.38 22.95 -8.65
CA SER A 557 15.71 24.27 -9.17
C SER A 557 14.65 24.76 -10.15
N ALA A 558 14.10 23.89 -11.00
CA ALA A 558 12.98 24.24 -11.86
C ALA A 558 11.77 24.73 -11.04
N LEU A 559 11.45 24.01 -9.97
CA LEU A 559 10.35 24.35 -9.08
C LEU A 559 10.63 25.64 -8.29
N SER A 560 11.85 25.83 -7.76
CA SER A 560 12.21 27.04 -7.01
C SER A 560 12.23 28.29 -7.88
N THR A 561 12.66 28.18 -9.15
CA THR A 561 12.60 29.28 -10.12
C THR A 561 11.15 29.63 -10.48
N ALA A 562 10.25 28.66 -10.68
CA ALA A 562 8.84 28.99 -10.91
C ALA A 562 8.18 29.64 -9.69
N VAL A 563 8.55 29.19 -8.49
CA VAL A 563 8.03 29.68 -7.23
C VAL A 563 8.56 31.09 -6.88
N SER A 564 9.79 31.42 -7.28
CA SER A 564 10.36 32.76 -7.07
C SER A 564 9.68 33.85 -7.90
N HIS A 565 9.08 33.48 -9.03
CA HIS A 565 8.24 34.36 -9.84
C HIS A 565 6.77 34.41 -9.36
N GLY A 566 6.40 33.60 -8.36
CA GLY A 566 5.06 33.54 -7.78
C GLY A 566 4.86 34.49 -6.58
N PRO A 567 3.63 34.58 -6.04
CA PRO A 567 3.33 35.41 -4.88
C PRO A 567 4.13 34.98 -3.63
N ARG A 568 4.65 35.95 -2.87
CA ARG A 568 5.59 35.71 -1.73
C ARG A 568 5.11 34.68 -0.70
N VAL A 569 3.80 34.57 -0.48
CA VAL A 569 3.19 33.59 0.43
C VAL A 569 3.34 32.16 -0.09
N LEU A 570 3.13 31.95 -1.39
CA LEU A 570 3.30 30.66 -2.06
C LEU A 570 4.77 30.24 -2.06
N ASN A 571 5.67 31.21 -2.20
CA ASN A 571 7.11 31.00 -2.12
C ASN A 571 7.55 30.47 -0.75
N ASN A 572 7.09 31.11 0.33
CA ASN A 572 7.39 30.66 1.67
C ASN A 572 6.76 29.29 1.99
N ILE A 573 5.58 28.95 1.47
CA ILE A 573 4.97 27.63 1.75
C ILE A 573 5.70 26.51 1.01
N LEU A 574 6.04 26.71 -0.27
CA LEU A 574 6.67 25.68 -1.11
C LEU A 574 8.13 25.43 -0.74
N THR A 575 8.90 26.48 -0.43
CA THR A 575 10.29 26.33 0.02
C THR A 575 10.40 25.52 1.31
N TRP A 576 9.44 25.68 2.23
CA TRP A 576 9.34 24.85 3.43
C TRP A 576 8.90 23.42 3.10
N ALA A 577 7.90 23.21 2.24
CA ALA A 577 7.39 21.89 1.87
C ALA A 577 8.42 21.00 1.13
N ILE A 578 9.32 21.61 0.36
CA ILE A 578 10.36 20.92 -0.43
C ILE A 578 11.66 20.73 0.37
N SER A 579 11.79 21.39 1.53
CA SER A 579 12.98 21.27 2.36
C SER A 579 13.15 19.83 2.87
N PRO A 580 14.34 19.22 2.72
CA PRO A 580 14.63 17.88 3.26
C PRO A 580 14.38 17.78 4.78
N PHE A 581 14.41 18.91 5.50
CA PHE A 581 14.08 19.00 6.93
C PHE A 581 12.58 18.85 7.24
N VAL A 582 11.67 19.21 6.33
CA VAL A 582 10.22 19.09 6.55
C VAL A 582 9.71 17.70 6.21
N LEU A 583 10.30 17.03 5.21
CA LEU A 583 10.06 15.60 4.96
C LEU A 583 10.64 14.72 6.09
N GLY A 584 11.85 15.04 6.58
CA GLY A 584 12.38 14.44 7.82
C GLY A 584 11.52 14.78 9.05
N GLY A 585 11.01 16.01 9.13
CA GLY A 585 10.07 16.46 10.16
C GLY A 585 8.73 15.71 10.12
N LEU A 586 8.23 15.35 8.94
CA LEU A 586 7.06 14.47 8.79
C LEU A 586 7.37 13.05 9.28
N CYS A 587 8.57 12.52 9.06
CA CYS A 587 9.02 11.26 9.66
C CYS A 587 9.13 11.34 11.19
N VAL A 588 9.53 12.49 11.74
CA VAL A 588 9.55 12.75 13.19
C VAL A 588 8.14 12.93 13.75
N VAL A 589 7.24 13.61 13.04
CA VAL A 589 5.80 13.73 13.39
C VAL A 589 5.11 12.38 13.25
N LEU A 590 5.50 11.53 12.31
CA LEU A 590 5.08 10.13 12.19
C LEU A 590 5.60 9.31 13.37
N GLY A 591 6.88 9.47 13.73
CA GLY A 591 7.46 8.88 14.93
C GLY A 591 6.73 9.34 16.19
N PHE A 592 6.43 10.64 16.30
CA PHE A 592 5.69 11.24 17.41
C PHE A 592 4.23 10.79 17.43
N PHE A 593 3.56 10.67 16.29
CA PHE A 593 2.20 10.16 16.18
C PHE A 593 2.15 8.65 16.52
N LEU A 594 3.16 7.88 16.12
CA LEU A 594 3.34 6.49 16.54
C LEU A 594 3.63 6.38 18.04
N LEU A 595 4.44 7.28 18.61
CA LEU A 595 4.71 7.35 20.04
C LEU A 595 3.49 7.81 20.84
N VAL A 596 2.71 8.76 20.34
CA VAL A 596 1.46 9.24 20.95
C VAL A 596 0.38 8.17 20.87
N THR A 597 0.29 7.41 19.77
CA THR A 597 -0.65 6.28 19.67
C THR A 597 -0.21 5.09 20.53
N GLN A 598 1.10 4.87 20.73
CA GLN A 598 1.62 3.97 21.75
C GLN A 598 1.39 4.50 23.17
N GLY A 599 1.47 5.82 23.38
CA GLY A 599 1.20 6.51 24.64
C GLY A 599 -0.27 6.42 25.03
N GLN A 600 -1.18 6.57 24.06
CA GLN A 600 -2.62 6.31 24.20
C GLN A 600 -2.86 4.85 24.57
N ARG A 601 -2.17 3.87 23.95
CA ARG A 601 -2.21 2.46 24.41
C ARG A 601 -1.70 2.28 25.85
N SER A 602 -0.76 3.10 26.31
CA SER A 602 -0.30 3.09 27.70
C SER A 602 -1.35 3.68 28.66
N HIS A 603 -2.03 4.74 28.24
CA HIS A 603 -3.14 5.35 28.98
C HIS A 603 -4.31 4.39 29.09
N PHE A 604 -4.74 3.79 27.98
CA PHE A 604 -5.74 2.72 27.98
C PHE A 604 -5.29 1.48 28.77
N LYS A 605 -3.99 1.19 28.88
CA LYS A 605 -3.47 0.13 29.77
C LYS A 605 -3.59 0.52 31.24
N LYS A 606 -3.26 1.77 31.59
CA LYS A 606 -3.38 2.31 32.96
C LYS A 606 -4.85 2.37 33.38
N ASP A 607 -5.74 2.89 32.55
CA ASP A 607 -7.19 2.92 32.80
C ASP A 607 -7.74 1.50 32.96
N LYS A 608 -7.22 0.55 32.18
CA LYS A 608 -7.57 -0.87 32.30
C LYS A 608 -7.06 -1.52 33.57
N GLU A 609 -5.87 -1.16 34.05
CA GLU A 609 -5.38 -1.62 35.35
C GLU A 609 -6.17 -1.00 36.50
N HIS A 610 -6.56 0.27 36.38
CA HIS A 610 -7.43 0.96 37.33
C HIS A 610 -8.79 0.26 37.44
N LEU A 611 -9.44 -0.02 36.30
CA LEU A 611 -10.69 -0.80 36.23
C LEU A 611 -10.51 -2.23 36.77
N ARG A 612 -9.33 -2.84 36.61
CA ARG A 612 -9.04 -4.19 37.11
C ARG A 612 -8.94 -4.21 38.64
N LEU A 613 -8.32 -3.19 39.23
CA LEU A 613 -8.22 -3.03 40.68
C LEU A 613 -9.58 -2.76 41.31
N GLU A 614 -10.39 -1.85 40.73
CA GLU A 614 -11.78 -1.64 41.16
C GLU A 614 -12.58 -2.94 41.11
N PHE A 615 -12.39 -3.73 40.05
CA PHE A 615 -13.09 -5.00 39.88
C PHE A 615 -12.66 -6.08 40.89
N GLU A 616 -11.38 -6.19 41.22
CA GLU A 616 -10.91 -7.09 42.28
C GLU A 616 -11.52 -6.71 43.64
N GLN A 617 -11.63 -5.40 43.90
CA GLN A 617 -12.33 -4.87 45.07
C GLN A 617 -13.80 -5.30 45.10
N TYR A 618 -14.54 -5.18 43.99
CA TYR A 618 -15.93 -5.65 43.89
C TYR A 618 -16.06 -7.17 44.07
N ARG A 619 -15.12 -7.96 43.52
CA ARG A 619 -15.12 -9.41 43.67
C ARG A 619 -14.92 -9.81 45.13
N HIS A 620 -14.00 -9.18 45.84
CA HIS A 620 -13.81 -9.40 47.28
C HIS A 620 -15.05 -9.01 48.09
N GLN A 621 -15.72 -7.91 47.74
CA GLN A 621 -16.98 -7.53 48.39
C GLN A 621 -18.10 -8.55 48.14
N MET A 622 -18.25 -9.05 46.91
CA MET A 622 -19.23 -10.10 46.61
C MET A 622 -18.91 -11.41 47.34
N GLN A 623 -17.66 -11.85 47.35
CA GLN A 623 -17.25 -13.04 48.10
C GLN A 623 -17.50 -12.88 49.60
N ALA A 624 -17.21 -11.71 50.18
CA ALA A 624 -17.51 -11.41 51.57
C ALA A 624 -19.02 -11.45 51.84
N LYS A 625 -19.85 -10.85 50.98
CA LYS A 625 -21.32 -10.90 51.09
C LYS A 625 -21.87 -12.33 50.97
N VAL A 626 -21.33 -13.16 50.07
CA VAL A 626 -21.70 -14.58 49.93
C VAL A 626 -21.26 -15.39 51.16
N LEU A 627 -20.09 -15.10 51.73
CA LEU A 627 -19.60 -15.76 52.94
C LEU A 627 -20.45 -15.38 54.16
N ILE A 628 -20.85 -14.10 54.27
CA ILE A 628 -21.77 -13.61 55.30
C ILE A 628 -23.15 -14.24 55.10
N ALA A 629 -23.67 -14.31 53.87
CA ALA A 629 -24.93 -14.99 53.57
C ALA A 629 -24.88 -16.49 53.91
N ARG A 630 -23.75 -17.18 53.66
CA ARG A 630 -23.53 -18.56 54.08
C ARG A 630 -23.45 -18.71 55.60
N LYS A 631 -22.79 -17.78 56.30
CA LYS A 631 -22.75 -17.76 57.78
C LYS A 631 -24.12 -17.46 58.40
N LEU A 632 -24.89 -16.55 57.80
CA LEU A 632 -26.27 -16.24 58.21
C LEU A 632 -27.22 -17.40 57.93
N LYS A 633 -27.08 -18.09 56.79
CA LYS A 633 -27.83 -19.31 56.47
C LYS A 633 -27.42 -20.49 57.36
N GLY A 634 -26.13 -20.60 57.72
CA GLY A 634 -25.65 -21.55 58.72
C GLY A 634 -26.19 -21.25 60.13
N ARG A 635 -26.28 -19.97 60.51
CA ARG A 635 -26.91 -19.53 61.78
C ARG A 635 -28.43 -19.67 61.77
N SER A 636 -29.10 -19.49 60.64
CA SER A 636 -30.54 -19.74 60.53
C SER A 636 -30.85 -21.24 60.58
N LEU A 637 -29.98 -22.11 60.04
CA LEU A 637 -30.13 -23.56 60.20
C LEU A 637 -29.89 -24.05 61.63
N SER A 638 -29.12 -23.35 62.47
CA SER A 638 -28.98 -23.67 63.90
C SER A 638 -30.12 -23.13 64.77
N ILE A 639 -30.92 -22.18 64.28
CA ILE A 639 -32.06 -21.58 65.01
C ILE A 639 -33.41 -22.19 64.54
N VAL A 640 -33.48 -22.72 63.32
CA VAL A 640 -34.68 -23.34 62.73
C VAL A 640 -34.81 -24.85 63.05
N SER A 641 -34.00 -25.40 63.95
CA SER A 641 -34.24 -26.75 64.50
C SER A 641 -35.30 -26.79 65.62
N GLN A 642 -35.95 -25.65 65.94
CA GLN A 642 -36.95 -25.60 67.02
C GLN A 642 -38.29 -24.94 66.68
N THR A 643 -38.57 -24.51 65.45
CA THR A 643 -39.90 -23.97 65.11
C THR A 643 -40.42 -24.41 63.75
N SER A 644 -41.54 -25.13 63.82
CA SER A 644 -42.62 -25.33 62.84
C SER A 644 -42.27 -25.70 61.39
N SER A 645 -42.55 -26.97 61.08
CA SER A 645 -43.49 -27.38 60.03
C SER A 645 -44.32 -26.23 59.44
N GLU A 646 -43.99 -25.80 58.22
CA GLU A 646 -44.88 -25.37 57.11
C GLU A 646 -44.12 -24.37 56.22
N GLY A 647 -43.93 -24.71 54.94
CA GLY A 647 -43.25 -23.81 53.99
C GLY A 647 -42.26 -24.48 53.02
N SER A 648 -42.48 -25.74 52.65
CA SER A 648 -41.67 -26.45 51.64
C SER A 648 -42.44 -26.65 50.33
N LYS A 649 -42.96 -25.56 49.75
CA LYS A 649 -43.61 -25.60 48.43
C LYS A 649 -43.06 -24.58 47.42
N ASP A 650 -42.61 -23.40 47.83
CA ASP A 650 -42.19 -22.36 46.86
C ASP A 650 -40.76 -22.50 46.31
N MET A 651 -39.85 -23.17 47.02
CA MET A 651 -38.46 -23.32 46.55
C MET A 651 -38.27 -24.45 45.52
N ARG A 652 -39.28 -25.31 45.32
CA ARG A 652 -39.26 -26.35 44.27
C ARG A 652 -39.67 -25.79 42.90
N ILE A 653 -40.44 -24.71 42.86
CA ILE A 653 -40.93 -24.11 41.60
C ILE A 653 -39.81 -23.36 40.89
N THR A 654 -38.95 -22.64 41.62
CA THR A 654 -37.86 -21.86 41.00
C THR A 654 -36.73 -22.76 40.45
N ALA A 655 -36.40 -23.87 41.11
CA ALA A 655 -35.42 -24.83 40.61
C ALA A 655 -35.92 -25.62 39.38
N ALA A 656 -37.24 -25.90 39.32
CA ALA A 656 -37.86 -26.56 38.17
C ALA A 656 -37.88 -25.65 36.91
N VAL A 657 -38.03 -24.34 37.08
CA VAL A 657 -38.00 -23.36 35.96
C VAL A 657 -36.60 -23.27 35.34
N TYR A 658 -35.53 -23.29 36.15
CA TYR A 658 -34.16 -23.23 35.63
C TYR A 658 -33.67 -24.53 34.99
N VAL A 659 -34.09 -25.70 35.50
CA VAL A 659 -33.81 -27.00 34.87
C VAL A 659 -34.70 -27.22 33.63
N GLY A 660 -35.93 -26.71 33.63
CA GLY A 660 -36.84 -26.72 32.48
C GLY A 660 -36.35 -25.88 31.30
N ALA A 661 -35.81 -24.67 31.56
CA ALA A 661 -35.22 -23.83 30.53
C ALA A 661 -33.96 -24.47 29.89
N PHE A 662 -33.17 -25.21 30.67
CA PHE A 662 -31.97 -25.89 30.17
C PHE A 662 -32.31 -27.15 29.34
N ARG A 663 -33.41 -27.86 29.66
CA ARG A 663 -33.95 -28.96 28.85
C ARG A 663 -34.65 -28.50 27.57
N ALA A 664 -35.29 -27.33 27.57
CA ALA A 664 -35.90 -26.76 26.36
C ALA A 664 -34.84 -26.35 25.31
N ILE A 665 -33.65 -25.91 25.75
CA ILE A 665 -32.54 -25.53 24.85
C ILE A 665 -31.84 -26.76 24.24
N THR A 666 -31.89 -27.91 24.91
CA THR A 666 -31.32 -29.17 24.40
C THR A 666 -32.29 -30.00 23.56
N ALA A 667 -33.60 -29.72 23.59
CA ALA A 667 -34.62 -30.43 22.82
C ALA A 667 -34.92 -29.84 21.42
N CYS A 668 -34.41 -28.64 21.09
CA CYS A 668 -34.62 -28.00 19.79
C CYS A 668 -33.51 -28.31 18.77
N VAL A 669 -33.38 -29.59 18.37
CA VAL A 669 -33.01 -30.15 17.04
C VAL A 669 -33.04 -31.69 17.24
N PRO A 670 -33.90 -32.48 16.58
CA PRO A 670 -34.24 -32.40 15.16
C PRO A 670 -35.75 -32.52 14.85
N PHE A 671 -36.24 -31.71 13.91
CA PHE A 671 -37.46 -32.03 13.15
C PHE A 671 -37.11 -32.04 11.67
N GLY A 672 -36.85 -33.24 11.17
CA GLY A 672 -36.74 -33.56 9.77
C GLY A 672 -37.31 -34.96 9.59
N GLN A 673 -38.64 -35.05 9.55
CA GLN A 673 -39.42 -36.06 8.81
C GLN A 673 -40.92 -35.91 9.16
N GLN A 674 -41.73 -35.84 8.11
CA GLN A 674 -43.20 -35.91 8.02
C GLN A 674 -43.89 -34.61 7.60
N PHE A 675 -43.87 -34.38 6.28
CA PHE A 675 -45.08 -33.99 5.55
C PHE A 675 -45.17 -34.89 4.31
N LYS A 676 -46.33 -35.55 4.17
CA LYS A 676 -46.82 -36.11 2.90
C LYS A 676 -46.99 -35.00 1.87
#